data_AF-A0A7F8K8M4-F1
#
_entry.id   AF-A0A7F8K8M4-F1
#
_cell.length_a   1.000
_cell.length_b   1.000
_cell.length_c   1.000
_cell.angle_alpha   90.00
_cell.angle_beta   90.00
_cell.angle_gamma   90.00
#
_symmetry.space_group_name_H-M   'P 1'
#
loop_
_entity.id
_entity.type
_entity.pdbx_description
1 polymer ?
#
loop_
_entity_poly.entity_id
_entity_poly.type
_entity_poly.pdbx_seq_one_letter_code
_entity_poly.pdbx_strand_id
1 'polypeptide(L)'
;MHVKRLGEISGLVLRLNTSYGRWSGSHKLDLGEMSGIPLKNNPSFILCFLSGTVYLDHAGATLFPQSQLTSFTKDLMENVYGNPHSQNSSSKLTHDTVEQVRYRILAHFHTSPEDYTVIFTAGSTAALKLVAEAFPWVPPGPESSGSHFCYLTDSHTSVVGMREVVAAMNITSIPVRPEDMWLAEEQDATAASDPDGQPLHLFCYPAQSNFSGTRYPLSWIEEVKSGRMCPVGGPGKWFVLLDAAAYVGTSPLDLSVHRADFLPLSFYKIFGFPTGLGALLVNSRSAPLLRKTYFGGGTAAAYLAEEDFYIPKESVAERFEDGTISFLDVIALKHGFDVLERLTGGMENIRQHTFTLAQYTYTALSTLRYPNGAPVVQIYSDSEFSSPEVQGPVISFNVLDDNGNIIGYSQVDKMASLHNIHVRTGCFCNTGACQRHLGISDEMVKKHLQAGHVCGDDVDLIDGQPTGSVRISFGYMSTLEDAQAFLRFIIATRLRPSHGQPLPLVMPGEAGALPAESEAQKAVPATRARRSPSLQEDASPDSRVWDNSPTTVDAVSLRPPLLETTRTQQTPSEKAAGIPDGGLGSHIVTNLFLYPIKSCAAFEVTRWPLGNQGLLYDRSWMVVNHNGVCLSQKQEPRLCLIQPFIDLQRRIMVIKAQGMEPIAVPLEENSKPAQICQSKVCADRVNTYDCGEKISSWLSKFFGRPYHLIRQSSDFQRNARKKRGKGMRMERKNYFQ
;
A
#
# COMPACT_ATOMS: atom_id res chain seq x y z
N MET A 1 -58.05 -9.11 -0.14
CA MET A 1 -57.48 -9.85 1.02
C MET A 1 -55.99 -9.56 1.04
N HIS A 2 -55.53 -8.39 1.48
CA HIS A 2 -55.30 -7.93 2.86
C HIS A 2 -54.28 -8.74 3.69
N VAL A 3 -53.04 -8.18 3.75
CA VAL A 3 -52.17 -7.90 4.92
C VAL A 3 -51.75 -9.03 5.89
N LYS A 4 -50.46 -8.96 6.29
CA LYS A 4 -49.68 -9.63 7.38
C LYS A 4 -48.74 -10.74 6.86
N ARG A 5 -47.42 -10.74 7.10
CA ARG A 5 -46.65 -10.36 8.30
C ARG A 5 -45.30 -9.72 7.96
N LEU A 6 -45.01 -8.61 8.65
CA LEU A 6 -43.71 -8.00 8.93
C LEU A 6 -43.40 -8.27 10.42
N GLY A 7 -42.12 -8.48 10.75
CA GLY A 7 -41.59 -8.79 12.10
C GLY A 7 -40.88 -10.15 12.09
N GLU A 8 -39.64 -10.35 12.52
CA GLU A 8 -38.74 -9.62 13.41
C GLU A 8 -37.30 -10.05 13.06
N ILE A 9 -36.37 -9.14 12.73
CA ILE A 9 -34.93 -9.33 12.98
C ILE A 9 -34.34 -7.95 13.31
N SER A 10 -34.50 -7.56 14.57
CA SER A 10 -33.81 -6.42 15.17
C SER A 10 -33.19 -6.89 16.48
N GLY A 11 -31.86 -6.83 16.58
CA GLY A 11 -31.15 -6.92 17.86
C GLY A 11 -30.01 -7.94 17.90
N LEU A 12 -28.85 -7.57 17.36
CA LEU A 12 -27.58 -8.05 17.91
C LEU A 12 -26.71 -6.85 18.28
N VAL A 13 -27.02 -6.27 19.45
CA VAL A 13 -26.16 -5.29 20.10
C VAL A 13 -25.01 -6.05 20.76
N LEU A 14 -23.83 -6.04 20.14
CA LEU A 14 -22.60 -6.54 20.77
C LEU A 14 -22.13 -5.52 21.83
N ARG A 15 -22.52 -5.74 23.09
CA ARG A 15 -21.90 -5.06 24.24
C ARG A 15 -20.51 -5.64 24.47
N LEU A 16 -19.48 -4.86 24.17
CA LEU A 16 -18.13 -5.11 24.65
C LEU A 16 -18.08 -4.78 26.15
N ASN A 17 -18.21 -5.79 27.00
CA ASN A 17 -17.95 -5.66 28.42
C ASN A 17 -16.49 -6.01 28.71
N THR A 18 -15.76 -5.05 29.23
CA THR A 18 -14.38 -5.16 29.70
C THR A 18 -14.33 -5.97 31.00
N SER A 19 -13.89 -7.22 30.94
CA SER A 19 -13.35 -7.93 32.11
C SER A 19 -12.52 -9.12 31.67
N TYR A 20 -11.27 -9.16 32.15
CA TYR A 20 -10.33 -10.28 32.01
C TYR A 20 -10.98 -11.63 32.35
N GLY A 21 -10.97 -12.55 31.40
CA GLY A 21 -11.40 -13.93 31.60
C GLY A 21 -10.74 -14.84 30.56
N ARG A 22 -9.94 -15.80 31.04
CA ARG A 22 -9.33 -16.88 30.23
C ARG A 22 -10.39 -17.55 29.34
N TRP A 23 -10.19 -17.51 28.03
CA TRP A 23 -10.94 -18.33 27.09
C TRP A 23 -10.37 -19.76 27.07
N SER A 24 -11.05 -20.68 27.73
CA SER A 24 -10.99 -22.11 27.44
C SER A 24 -12.37 -22.54 26.98
N GLY A 25 -12.57 -22.66 25.67
CA GLY A 25 -13.85 -23.01 25.07
C GLY A 25 -13.75 -23.05 23.56
N SER A 26 -13.48 -24.23 23.03
CA SER A 26 -13.31 -24.54 21.61
C SER A 26 -14.65 -24.58 20.88
N HIS A 27 -15.09 -23.46 20.32
CA HIS A 27 -16.02 -23.43 19.17
C HIS A 27 -15.42 -22.50 18.10
N LYS A 28 -14.64 -23.10 17.20
CA LYS A 28 -14.22 -22.47 15.94
C LYS A 28 -15.44 -22.35 15.04
N LEU A 29 -15.91 -21.13 14.81
CA LEU A 29 -16.55 -20.79 13.54
C LEU A 29 -15.42 -20.71 12.52
N ASP A 30 -15.18 -21.81 11.79
CA ASP A 30 -14.17 -21.84 10.72
C ASP A 30 -14.76 -21.20 9.46
N LEU A 31 -14.69 -19.87 9.38
CA LEU A 31 -15.00 -19.10 8.16
C LEU A 31 -14.04 -19.42 6.99
N GLY A 32 -13.03 -20.25 7.22
CA GLY A 32 -12.14 -20.74 6.17
C GLY A 32 -12.87 -21.50 5.06
N GLU A 33 -13.99 -22.18 5.37
CA GLU A 33 -14.79 -22.89 4.36
C GLU A 33 -15.68 -21.97 3.51
N MET A 34 -15.98 -20.74 3.94
CA MET A 34 -16.75 -19.80 3.12
C MET A 34 -15.91 -19.05 2.07
N SER A 35 -14.58 -19.07 2.19
CA SER A 35 -13.70 -18.23 1.35
C SER A 35 -13.26 -18.84 0.02
N GLY A 36 -13.56 -20.12 -0.27
CA GLY A 36 -13.24 -20.79 -1.55
C GLY A 36 -11.76 -20.93 -1.91
N ILE A 37 -10.87 -20.15 -1.28
CA ILE A 37 -9.42 -20.13 -1.50
C ILE A 37 -8.74 -20.68 -0.23
N PRO A 38 -8.07 -21.84 -0.29
CA PRO A 38 -7.38 -22.42 0.86
C PRO A 38 -6.09 -21.63 1.15
N LEU A 39 -6.21 -20.56 1.96
CA LEU A 39 -5.10 -19.68 2.34
C LEU A 39 -4.32 -20.17 3.57
N LYS A 40 -4.92 -20.98 4.45
CA LYS A 40 -4.23 -21.50 5.66
C LYS A 40 -3.21 -22.58 5.26
N ASN A 41 -1.93 -22.28 5.49
CA ASN A 41 -0.77 -23.19 5.39
C ASN A 41 -0.32 -23.63 3.99
N ASN A 42 -0.62 -22.87 2.92
CA ASN A 42 -0.05 -23.19 1.60
C ASN A 42 1.34 -22.50 1.44
N PRO A 43 2.47 -23.24 1.49
CA PRO A 43 3.81 -22.66 1.32
C PRO A 43 4.00 -21.99 -0.05
N SER A 44 3.11 -22.21 -1.01
CA SER A 44 3.12 -21.55 -2.33
C SER A 44 2.68 -20.07 -2.29
N PHE A 45 1.96 -19.65 -1.25
CA PHE A 45 1.50 -18.27 -1.03
C PHE A 45 2.49 -17.42 -0.22
N ILE A 46 3.36 -18.06 0.57
CA ILE A 46 4.27 -17.35 1.46
C ILE A 46 5.40 -16.75 0.64
N LEU A 47 5.23 -15.50 0.23
CA LEU A 47 6.37 -14.60 0.05
C LEU A 47 7.09 -14.54 1.40
N CYS A 48 8.35 -14.98 1.44
CA CYS A 48 9.21 -14.90 2.62
C CYS A 48 9.22 -13.48 3.27
N PHE A 49 8.90 -12.44 2.50
CA PHE A 49 8.84 -11.03 2.93
C PHE A 49 7.53 -10.56 3.60
N LEU A 50 6.44 -11.35 3.57
CA LEU A 50 5.16 -10.96 4.19
C LEU A 50 5.04 -11.32 5.67
N SER A 51 6.01 -12.03 6.24
CA SER A 51 5.96 -12.38 7.67
C SER A 51 5.94 -11.11 8.54
N GLY A 52 4.80 -10.87 9.18
CA GLY A 52 4.57 -9.69 10.02
C GLY A 52 4.24 -8.39 9.26
N THR A 53 3.99 -8.44 7.95
CA THR A 53 3.65 -7.28 7.10
C THR A 53 2.21 -7.36 6.62
N VAL A 54 1.42 -6.30 6.83
CA VAL A 54 0.04 -6.20 6.35
C VAL A 54 0.01 -5.28 5.13
N TYR A 55 -0.16 -5.84 3.93
CA TYR A 55 -0.16 -5.07 2.69
C TYR A 55 -1.60 -4.80 2.21
N LEU A 56 -2.00 -3.53 2.19
CA LEU A 56 -3.36 -3.09 1.82
C LEU A 56 -3.34 -2.05 0.69
N ASP A 57 -2.32 -2.05 -0.19
CA ASP A 57 -2.24 -1.18 -1.38
C ASP A 57 -2.37 -1.97 -2.70
N HIS A 58 -3.18 -3.03 -2.72
CA HIS A 58 -3.40 -3.87 -3.90
C HIS A 58 -4.02 -3.12 -5.10
N ALA A 59 -4.83 -2.07 -4.87
CA ALA A 59 -5.35 -1.22 -5.95
C ALA A 59 -4.26 -0.31 -6.57
N GLY A 60 -3.16 -0.06 -5.85
CA GLY A 60 -1.97 0.58 -6.38
C GLY A 60 -1.18 -0.39 -7.25
N ALA A 61 -0.68 -1.46 -6.64
CA ALA A 61 -0.02 -2.59 -7.29
C ALA A 61 -0.24 -3.84 -6.44
N THR A 62 -0.58 -4.98 -7.04
CA THR A 62 -0.66 -6.23 -6.29
C THR A 62 0.72 -6.86 -6.12
N LEU A 63 0.83 -7.86 -5.25
CA LEU A 63 2.08 -8.59 -5.02
C LEU A 63 2.14 -9.84 -5.90
N PHE A 64 3.35 -10.23 -6.29
CA PHE A 64 3.57 -11.43 -7.10
C PHE A 64 3.87 -12.66 -6.23
N PRO A 65 3.28 -13.83 -6.52
CA PRO A 65 3.63 -15.06 -5.79
C PRO A 65 5.06 -15.49 -6.07
N GLN A 66 5.78 -15.99 -5.07
CA GLN A 66 7.13 -16.55 -5.27
C GLN A 66 7.15 -17.66 -6.34
N SER A 67 6.09 -18.47 -6.39
CA SER A 67 5.97 -19.55 -7.38
C SER A 67 5.92 -19.04 -8.83
N GLN A 68 5.46 -17.81 -9.08
CA GLN A 68 5.51 -17.20 -10.41
C GLN A 68 6.96 -16.96 -10.85
N LEU A 69 7.78 -16.36 -9.99
CA LEU A 69 9.19 -16.07 -10.30
C LEU A 69 10.01 -17.34 -10.43
N THR A 70 9.78 -18.34 -9.56
CA THR A 70 10.48 -19.62 -9.65
C THR A 70 10.22 -20.30 -10.99
N SER A 71 8.96 -20.40 -11.42
CA SER A 71 8.61 -21.03 -12.70
C SER A 71 9.14 -20.24 -13.90
N PHE A 72 9.02 -18.91 -13.86
CA PHE A 72 9.55 -18.04 -14.92
C PHE A 72 11.07 -18.14 -15.04
N THR A 73 11.80 -18.08 -13.92
CA THR A 73 13.27 -18.17 -13.93
C THR A 73 13.72 -19.53 -14.44
N LYS A 74 13.04 -20.61 -14.03
CA LYS A 74 13.30 -21.95 -14.54
C LYS A 74 13.11 -22.02 -16.06
N ASP A 75 12.03 -21.44 -16.58
CA ASP A 75 11.75 -21.36 -18.01
C ASP A 75 12.88 -20.65 -18.77
N LEU A 76 13.37 -19.52 -18.25
CA LEU A 76 14.52 -18.81 -18.84
C LEU A 76 15.85 -19.58 -18.76
N MET A 77 16.03 -20.43 -17.75
CA MET A 77 17.22 -21.26 -17.61
C MET A 77 17.20 -22.48 -18.54
N GLU A 78 16.02 -22.95 -18.91
CA GLU A 78 15.82 -24.14 -19.75
C GLU A 78 15.67 -23.79 -21.24
N ASN A 79 15.30 -22.55 -21.56
CA ASN A 79 15.03 -22.09 -22.92
C ASN A 79 15.88 -20.88 -23.34
N VAL A 80 16.16 -20.77 -24.64
CA VAL A 80 16.82 -19.59 -25.23
C VAL A 80 15.77 -18.77 -25.97
N TYR A 81 15.43 -17.61 -25.42
CA TYR A 81 14.53 -16.63 -26.05
C TYR A 81 15.34 -15.57 -26.79
N GLY A 82 15.02 -15.38 -28.07
CA GLY A 82 15.66 -14.40 -28.95
C GLY A 82 14.66 -13.35 -29.42
N ASN A 83 15.15 -12.28 -30.05
CA ASN A 83 14.26 -11.26 -30.62
C ASN A 83 13.23 -11.90 -31.57
N PRO A 84 11.90 -11.69 -31.43
CA PRO A 84 10.87 -12.41 -32.18
C PRO A 84 10.87 -12.10 -33.69
N HIS A 85 11.61 -11.09 -34.16
CA HIS A 85 11.63 -10.69 -35.57
C HIS A 85 12.69 -11.39 -36.43
N SER A 86 13.45 -12.35 -35.89
CA SER A 86 14.42 -13.13 -36.66
C SER A 86 13.90 -14.54 -37.02
N GLN A 87 14.59 -15.22 -37.94
CA GLN A 87 14.16 -16.54 -38.46
C GLN A 87 14.80 -17.74 -37.74
N ASN A 88 15.64 -17.51 -36.74
CA ASN A 88 16.31 -18.58 -35.99
C ASN A 88 15.35 -19.27 -35.00
N SER A 89 15.77 -20.42 -34.46
CA SER A 89 14.95 -21.24 -33.56
C SER A 89 14.51 -20.50 -32.29
N SER A 90 15.41 -19.74 -31.65
CA SER A 90 15.09 -18.97 -30.43
C SER A 90 14.05 -17.87 -30.70
N SER A 91 14.08 -17.26 -31.88
CA SER A 91 13.11 -16.25 -32.29
C SER A 91 11.74 -16.85 -32.58
N LYS A 92 11.68 -18.02 -33.25
CA LYS A 92 10.42 -18.74 -33.47
C LYS A 92 9.77 -19.18 -32.15
N LEU A 93 10.55 -19.75 -31.23
CA LEU A 93 10.08 -20.07 -29.89
C LEU A 93 9.50 -18.85 -29.16
N THR A 94 10.18 -17.71 -29.27
CA THR A 94 9.72 -16.45 -28.66
C THR A 94 8.41 -15.98 -29.28
N HIS A 95 8.32 -15.98 -30.62
CA HIS A 95 7.09 -15.65 -31.33
C HIS A 95 5.92 -16.55 -30.93
N ASP A 96 6.10 -17.88 -30.99
CA ASP A 96 5.07 -18.86 -30.65
C ASP A 96 4.60 -18.69 -29.19
N THR A 97 5.54 -18.42 -28.26
CA THR A 97 5.20 -18.21 -26.85
C THR A 97 4.45 -16.89 -26.64
N VAL A 98 4.84 -15.82 -27.32
CA VAL A 98 4.14 -14.52 -27.29
C VAL A 98 2.71 -14.69 -27.80
N GLU A 99 2.52 -15.37 -28.92
CA GLU A 99 1.19 -15.62 -29.48
C GLU A 99 0.35 -16.48 -28.53
N GLN A 100 0.92 -17.54 -27.95
CA GLN A 100 0.24 -18.34 -26.93
C GLN A 100 -0.23 -17.48 -25.74
N VAL A 101 0.58 -16.51 -25.31
CA VAL A 101 0.19 -15.58 -24.24
C VAL A 101 -0.96 -14.66 -24.70
N ARG A 102 -0.99 -14.18 -25.95
CA ARG A 102 -2.13 -13.43 -26.48
C ARG A 102 -3.41 -14.25 -26.43
N TYR A 103 -3.39 -15.50 -26.90
CA TYR A 103 -4.53 -16.41 -26.81
C TYR A 103 -5.00 -16.57 -25.36
N ARG A 104 -4.06 -16.71 -24.42
CA ARG A 104 -4.38 -16.83 -23.00
C ARG A 104 -5.02 -15.58 -22.41
N ILE A 105 -4.56 -14.39 -22.81
CA ILE A 105 -5.16 -13.11 -22.42
C ILE A 105 -6.60 -13.05 -22.93
N LEU A 106 -6.85 -13.37 -24.20
CA LEU A 106 -8.20 -13.37 -24.78
C LEU A 106 -9.12 -14.37 -24.06
N ALA A 107 -8.64 -15.58 -23.80
CA ALA A 107 -9.38 -16.59 -23.07
C ALA A 107 -9.73 -16.15 -21.64
N HIS A 108 -8.82 -15.45 -20.94
CA HIS A 108 -9.08 -14.90 -19.61
C HIS A 108 -10.24 -13.89 -19.59
N PHE A 109 -10.45 -13.17 -20.70
CA PHE A 109 -11.55 -12.24 -20.88
C PHE A 109 -12.75 -12.84 -21.63
N HIS A 110 -12.82 -14.18 -21.72
CA HIS A 110 -13.88 -14.92 -22.42
C HIS A 110 -14.09 -14.46 -23.86
N THR A 111 -13.01 -14.24 -24.60
CA THR A 111 -13.08 -13.84 -26.00
C THR A 111 -12.02 -14.56 -26.84
N SER A 112 -12.00 -14.26 -28.14
CA SER A 112 -11.18 -14.96 -29.14
C SER A 112 -10.48 -13.97 -30.08
N PRO A 113 -9.47 -14.41 -30.84
CA PRO A 113 -8.76 -13.54 -31.77
C PRO A 113 -9.62 -12.99 -32.91
N GLU A 114 -10.74 -13.66 -33.21
CA GLU A 114 -11.73 -13.18 -34.19
C GLU A 114 -12.46 -11.94 -33.66
N ASP A 115 -12.74 -11.90 -32.36
CA ASP A 115 -13.53 -10.84 -31.72
C ASP A 115 -12.65 -9.69 -31.19
N TYR A 116 -11.45 -9.98 -30.67
CA TYR A 116 -10.54 -8.98 -30.14
C TYR A 116 -9.08 -9.25 -30.49
N THR A 117 -8.33 -8.17 -30.71
CA THR A 117 -6.87 -8.20 -30.81
C THR A 117 -6.23 -7.66 -29.53
N VAL A 118 -5.15 -8.29 -29.08
CA VAL A 118 -4.30 -7.80 -27.98
C VAL A 118 -3.13 -7.00 -28.56
N ILE A 119 -2.94 -5.77 -28.11
CA ILE A 119 -1.78 -4.92 -28.39
C ILE A 119 -1.00 -4.73 -27.08
N PHE A 120 0.25 -5.16 -27.00
CA PHE A 120 1.07 -4.95 -25.81
C PHE A 120 1.51 -3.49 -25.69
N THR A 121 1.45 -2.95 -24.47
CA THR A 121 1.80 -1.57 -24.16
C THR A 121 2.60 -1.52 -22.85
N ALA A 122 3.12 -0.35 -22.48
CA ALA A 122 3.81 -0.18 -21.19
C ALA A 122 2.88 -0.20 -19.96
N GLY A 123 1.56 -0.37 -20.15
CA GLY A 123 0.54 -0.28 -19.10
C GLY A 123 -0.74 0.39 -19.61
N SER A 124 -1.78 0.40 -18.77
CA SER A 124 -3.08 1.02 -19.09
C SER A 124 -2.95 2.48 -19.54
N THR A 125 -2.02 3.25 -18.96
CA THR A 125 -1.80 4.65 -19.35
C THR A 125 -1.28 4.78 -20.77
N ALA A 126 -0.37 3.90 -21.20
CA ALA A 126 0.13 3.89 -22.57
C ALA A 126 -0.97 3.44 -23.56
N ALA A 127 -1.78 2.45 -23.18
CA ALA A 127 -2.94 2.02 -23.94
C ALA A 127 -3.99 3.14 -24.13
N LEU A 128 -4.33 3.86 -23.05
CA LEU A 128 -5.23 5.02 -23.11
C LEU A 128 -4.71 6.11 -24.04
N LYS A 129 -3.43 6.45 -23.91
CA LYS A 129 -2.77 7.43 -24.78
C LYS A 129 -2.79 6.99 -26.24
N LEU A 130 -2.50 5.72 -26.52
CA LEU A 130 -2.54 5.16 -27.87
C LEU A 130 -3.93 5.34 -28.50
N VAL A 131 -5.02 5.04 -27.77
CA VAL A 131 -6.36 5.28 -28.29
C VAL A 131 -6.60 6.78 -28.53
N ALA A 132 -6.19 7.65 -27.61
CA ALA A 132 -6.34 9.09 -27.80
C ALA A 132 -5.61 9.61 -29.06
N GLU A 133 -4.43 9.06 -29.37
CA GLU A 133 -3.63 9.46 -30.53
C GLU A 133 -4.14 8.84 -31.84
N ALA A 134 -4.70 7.63 -31.79
CA ALA A 134 -5.06 6.85 -32.97
C ALA A 134 -6.55 6.86 -33.33
N PHE A 135 -7.44 7.28 -32.42
CA PHE A 135 -8.87 7.36 -32.71
C PHE A 135 -9.13 8.39 -33.84
N PRO A 136 -10.05 8.13 -34.78
CA PRO A 136 -10.25 8.96 -35.97
C PRO A 136 -11.08 10.21 -35.66
N TRP A 137 -10.50 11.11 -34.88
CA TRP A 137 -11.15 12.35 -34.47
C TRP A 137 -11.45 13.27 -35.65
N VAL A 138 -12.59 13.95 -35.59
CA VAL A 138 -13.00 14.99 -36.55
C VAL A 138 -13.15 16.31 -35.79
N PRO A 139 -12.37 17.37 -36.11
CA PRO A 139 -12.55 18.67 -35.47
C PRO A 139 -13.90 19.30 -35.85
N PRO A 140 -14.44 20.21 -35.01
CA PRO A 140 -15.66 20.93 -35.32
C PRO A 140 -15.48 21.78 -36.59
N GLY A 141 -16.53 21.84 -37.41
CA GLY A 141 -16.57 22.60 -38.65
C GLY A 141 -17.89 23.35 -38.82
N PRO A 142 -18.08 24.08 -39.94
CA PRO A 142 -19.28 24.89 -40.17
C PRO A 142 -20.60 24.09 -40.15
N GLU A 143 -20.55 22.81 -40.53
CA GLU A 143 -21.72 21.93 -40.70
C GLU A 143 -21.78 20.77 -39.70
N SER A 144 -20.78 20.63 -38.82
CA SER A 144 -20.68 19.51 -37.87
C SER A 144 -20.04 19.96 -36.55
N SER A 145 -20.60 19.51 -35.42
CA SER A 145 -20.02 19.70 -34.09
C SER A 145 -18.68 18.97 -33.90
N GLY A 146 -18.28 18.14 -34.87
CA GLY A 146 -17.09 17.31 -34.76
C GLY A 146 -17.26 16.17 -33.76
N SER A 147 -16.16 15.49 -33.48
CA SER A 147 -16.07 14.43 -32.49
C SER A 147 -16.08 15.00 -31.07
N HIS A 148 -16.61 14.22 -30.14
CA HIS A 148 -16.56 14.50 -28.70
C HIS A 148 -15.79 13.39 -27.98
N PHE A 149 -14.90 13.80 -27.07
CA PHE A 149 -14.32 12.92 -26.07
C PHE A 149 -15.02 13.15 -24.74
N CYS A 150 -15.80 12.17 -24.29
CA CYS A 150 -16.48 12.23 -23.00
C CYS A 150 -15.82 11.27 -22.02
N TYR A 151 -15.69 11.69 -20.76
CA TYR A 151 -15.14 10.82 -19.73
C TYR A 151 -15.82 11.04 -18.38
N LEU A 152 -15.93 9.97 -17.59
CA LEU A 152 -16.52 10.07 -16.25
C LEU A 152 -15.60 10.88 -15.32
N THR A 153 -16.15 11.77 -14.49
CA THR A 153 -15.34 12.56 -13.53
C THR A 153 -14.63 11.68 -12.49
N ASP A 154 -15.12 10.47 -12.23
CA ASP A 154 -14.46 9.45 -11.40
C ASP A 154 -13.35 8.66 -12.14
N SER A 155 -12.86 9.15 -13.27
CA SER A 155 -11.80 8.45 -14.02
C SER A 155 -10.41 8.73 -13.43
N HIS A 156 -9.53 7.73 -13.53
CA HIS A 156 -8.12 7.91 -13.21
C HIS A 156 -7.49 9.02 -14.07
N THR A 157 -6.46 9.69 -13.54
CA THR A 157 -5.76 10.81 -14.18
C THR A 157 -5.28 10.49 -15.60
N SER A 158 -4.95 9.22 -15.89
CA SER A 158 -4.57 8.78 -17.24
C SER A 158 -5.68 8.97 -18.29
N VAL A 159 -6.95 8.79 -17.91
CA VAL A 159 -8.11 9.09 -18.78
C VAL A 159 -8.25 10.59 -18.94
N VAL A 160 -8.16 11.34 -17.84
CA VAL A 160 -8.23 12.82 -17.86
C VAL A 160 -7.11 13.40 -18.75
N GLY A 161 -5.93 12.80 -18.74
CA GLY A 161 -4.79 13.20 -19.57
C GLY A 161 -5.03 13.06 -21.07
N MET A 162 -5.98 12.23 -21.52
CA MET A 162 -6.36 12.14 -22.94
C MET A 162 -6.89 13.48 -23.47
N ARG A 163 -7.42 14.34 -22.60
CA ARG A 163 -7.88 15.70 -22.95
C ARG A 163 -6.80 16.52 -23.64
N GLU A 164 -5.55 16.41 -23.20
CA GLU A 164 -4.45 17.17 -23.79
C GLU A 164 -4.15 16.70 -25.22
N VAL A 165 -4.25 15.39 -25.46
CA VAL A 165 -4.04 14.80 -26.79
C VAL A 165 -5.14 15.26 -27.75
N VAL A 166 -6.41 15.14 -27.33
CA VAL A 166 -7.54 15.48 -28.21
C VAL A 166 -7.71 17.00 -28.37
N ALA A 167 -7.36 17.79 -27.34
CA ALA A 167 -7.35 19.26 -27.45
C ALA A 167 -6.32 19.75 -28.47
N ALA A 168 -5.16 19.11 -28.57
CA ALA A 168 -4.17 19.41 -29.62
C ALA A 168 -4.70 19.16 -31.04
N MET A 169 -5.78 18.37 -31.18
CA MET A 169 -6.49 18.09 -32.43
C MET A 169 -7.78 18.93 -32.57
N ASN A 170 -7.97 19.96 -31.73
CA ASN A 170 -9.17 20.81 -31.66
C ASN A 170 -10.46 20.04 -31.35
N ILE A 171 -10.39 18.97 -30.56
CA ILE A 171 -11.54 18.14 -30.18
C ILE A 171 -12.09 18.57 -28.83
N THR A 172 -13.41 18.66 -28.74
CA THR A 172 -14.10 19.00 -27.49
C THR A 172 -14.02 17.84 -26.51
N SER A 173 -13.51 18.11 -25.31
CA SER A 173 -13.52 17.18 -24.18
C SER A 173 -14.61 17.55 -23.18
N ILE A 174 -15.42 16.59 -22.75
CA ILE A 174 -16.58 16.83 -21.86
C ILE A 174 -16.49 15.91 -20.63
N PRO A 175 -16.28 16.46 -19.42
CA PRO A 175 -16.41 15.68 -18.19
C PRO A 175 -17.89 15.37 -17.92
N VAL A 176 -18.20 14.12 -17.61
CA VAL A 176 -19.56 13.63 -17.32
C VAL A 176 -19.60 13.14 -15.88
N ARG A 177 -20.59 13.55 -15.10
CA ARG A 177 -20.69 13.11 -13.70
C ARG A 177 -21.34 11.72 -13.64
N PRO A 178 -20.92 10.86 -12.69
CA PRO A 178 -21.61 9.60 -12.41
C PRO A 178 -23.13 9.75 -12.26
N GLU A 179 -23.58 10.79 -11.56
CA GLU A 179 -24.99 11.07 -11.31
C GLU A 179 -25.77 11.32 -12.61
N ASP A 180 -25.17 12.01 -13.58
CA ASP A 180 -25.81 12.29 -14.86
C ASP A 180 -26.02 11.00 -15.67
N MET A 181 -25.08 10.04 -15.58
CA MET A 181 -25.19 8.75 -16.24
C MET A 181 -26.24 7.85 -15.60
N TRP A 182 -26.31 7.79 -14.26
CA TRP A 182 -27.36 7.04 -13.56
C TRP A 182 -28.75 7.62 -13.86
N LEU A 183 -28.88 8.94 -13.90
CA LEU A 183 -30.15 9.59 -14.31
C LEU A 183 -30.53 9.28 -15.75
N ALA A 184 -29.55 9.21 -16.66
CA ALA A 184 -29.79 8.88 -18.06
C ALA A 184 -30.22 7.41 -18.24
N GLU A 185 -29.69 6.49 -17.42
CA GLU A 185 -30.08 5.07 -17.40
C GLU A 185 -31.57 4.89 -17.01
N GLU A 186 -32.10 5.73 -16.12
CA GLU A 186 -33.52 5.68 -15.71
C GLU A 186 -34.49 6.25 -16.76
N GLN A 187 -34.01 7.06 -17.70
CA GLN A 187 -34.85 7.86 -18.60
C GLN A 187 -35.12 7.22 -19.97
N ASP A 188 -34.59 6.02 -20.24
CA ASP A 188 -34.84 5.19 -21.45
C ASP A 188 -34.99 6.04 -22.73
N ALA A 189 -33.89 6.60 -23.24
CA ALA A 189 -33.95 7.47 -24.41
C ALA A 189 -34.31 6.65 -25.67
N THR A 190 -35.12 7.25 -26.55
CA THR A 190 -35.45 6.63 -27.84
C THR A 190 -34.19 6.47 -28.69
N ALA A 191 -33.89 5.25 -29.12
CA ALA A 191 -32.73 4.92 -29.95
C ALA A 191 -32.61 5.90 -31.14
N ALA A 192 -31.50 6.62 -31.21
CA ALA A 192 -31.18 7.44 -32.36
C ALA A 192 -30.90 6.51 -33.56
N SER A 193 -31.45 6.85 -34.72
CA SER A 193 -31.10 6.18 -35.98
C SER A 193 -29.61 6.42 -36.28
N ASP A 194 -28.90 5.41 -36.81
CA ASP A 194 -27.48 5.50 -37.23
C ASP A 194 -27.41 5.83 -38.73
N PRO A 195 -27.42 7.11 -39.16
CA PRO A 195 -27.12 7.44 -40.54
C PRO A 195 -25.61 7.44 -40.76
N ASP A 196 -25.21 6.81 -41.86
CA ASP A 196 -23.84 6.77 -42.35
C ASP A 196 -23.26 8.20 -42.49
N GLY A 197 -22.05 8.44 -41.99
CA GLY A 197 -21.34 9.72 -42.10
C GLY A 197 -21.39 10.66 -40.88
N GLN A 198 -21.91 10.22 -39.74
CA GLN A 198 -21.88 11.00 -38.49
C GLN A 198 -20.48 11.05 -37.83
N PRO A 199 -20.16 12.11 -37.06
CA PRO A 199 -18.92 12.18 -36.31
C PRO A 199 -18.85 11.05 -35.27
N LEU A 200 -17.65 10.48 -35.09
CA LEU A 200 -17.41 9.43 -34.13
C LEU A 200 -17.11 10.04 -32.76
N HIS A 201 -17.71 9.53 -31.71
CA HIS A 201 -17.54 9.97 -30.34
C HIS A 201 -16.93 8.85 -29.50
N LEU A 202 -16.14 9.21 -28.48
CA LEU A 202 -15.55 8.25 -27.56
C LEU A 202 -16.01 8.58 -26.15
N PHE A 203 -16.65 7.62 -25.49
CA PHE A 203 -16.94 7.67 -24.07
C PHE A 203 -15.98 6.76 -23.31
N CYS A 204 -15.29 7.34 -22.33
CA CYS A 204 -14.38 6.61 -21.45
C CYS A 204 -14.90 6.60 -20.02
N TYR A 205 -15.05 5.43 -19.42
CA TYR A 205 -15.40 5.33 -18.01
C TYR A 205 -14.70 4.15 -17.34
N PRO A 206 -14.41 4.24 -16.02
CA PRO A 206 -13.80 3.13 -15.30
C PRO A 206 -14.85 2.04 -15.04
N ALA A 207 -14.45 0.77 -15.13
CA ALA A 207 -15.27 -0.34 -14.63
C ALA A 207 -15.37 -0.33 -13.10
N GLN A 208 -14.35 0.21 -12.42
CA GLN A 208 -14.31 0.38 -10.97
C GLN A 208 -13.53 1.66 -10.63
N SER A 209 -14.08 2.49 -9.74
CA SER A 209 -13.34 3.61 -9.17
C SER A 209 -12.13 3.10 -8.39
N ASN A 210 -10.95 3.63 -8.71
CA ASN A 210 -9.73 3.37 -7.95
C ASN A 210 -9.68 4.18 -6.62
N PHE A 211 -10.63 5.10 -6.42
CA PHE A 211 -10.78 5.88 -5.20
C PHE A 211 -11.73 5.19 -4.22
N SER A 212 -13.02 5.09 -4.55
CA SER A 212 -14.06 4.58 -3.65
C SER A 212 -14.29 3.08 -3.73
N GLY A 213 -13.86 2.45 -4.83
CA GLY A 213 -14.19 1.05 -5.13
C GLY A 213 -15.55 0.85 -5.77
N THR A 214 -16.36 1.91 -5.97
CA THR A 214 -17.64 1.84 -6.68
C THR A 214 -17.46 1.17 -8.04
N ARG A 215 -18.33 0.22 -8.38
CA ARG A 215 -18.37 -0.43 -9.69
C ARG A 215 -19.47 0.18 -10.53
N TYR A 216 -19.11 0.58 -11.73
CA TYR A 216 -20.05 1.15 -12.68
C TYR A 216 -20.70 0.04 -13.51
N PRO A 217 -21.98 0.18 -13.90
CA PRO A 217 -22.64 -0.84 -14.69
C PRO A 217 -21.90 -1.11 -16.01
N LEU A 218 -21.61 -2.39 -16.27
CA LEU A 218 -21.05 -2.83 -17.55
C LEU A 218 -22.11 -2.82 -18.67
N SER A 219 -23.40 -2.76 -18.31
CA SER A 219 -24.51 -2.53 -19.24
C SER A 219 -24.38 -1.22 -20.01
N TRP A 220 -23.79 -0.19 -19.40
CA TRP A 220 -23.58 1.12 -20.03
C TRP A 220 -22.82 1.04 -21.36
N ILE A 221 -21.98 0.01 -21.57
CA ILE A 221 -21.30 -0.21 -22.85
C ILE A 221 -22.32 -0.33 -23.99
N GLU A 222 -23.31 -1.21 -23.85
CA GLU A 222 -24.30 -1.47 -24.90
C GLU A 222 -25.33 -0.35 -24.98
N GLU A 223 -25.74 0.22 -23.84
CA GLU A 223 -26.66 1.35 -23.80
C GLU A 223 -26.09 2.58 -24.52
N VAL A 224 -24.80 2.87 -24.34
CA VAL A 224 -24.13 3.98 -25.02
C VAL A 224 -23.95 3.70 -26.51
N LYS A 225 -23.48 2.50 -26.87
CA LYS A 225 -23.24 2.14 -28.27
C LYS A 225 -24.52 2.05 -29.10
N SER A 226 -25.63 1.65 -28.49
CA SER A 226 -26.95 1.60 -29.13
C SER A 226 -27.66 2.96 -29.20
N GLY A 227 -27.11 3.99 -28.53
CA GLY A 227 -27.71 5.32 -28.45
C GLY A 227 -28.92 5.42 -27.51
N ARG A 228 -29.24 4.37 -26.75
CA ARG A 228 -30.28 4.40 -25.69
C ARG A 228 -29.85 5.25 -24.49
N MET A 229 -28.55 5.39 -24.28
CA MET A 229 -27.97 6.30 -23.31
C MET A 229 -26.91 7.15 -24.01
N CYS A 230 -26.91 8.47 -23.80
CA CYS A 230 -25.93 9.36 -24.40
C CYS A 230 -25.24 10.16 -23.30
N PRO A 231 -23.90 10.07 -23.16
CA PRO A 231 -23.16 10.89 -22.19
C PRO A 231 -23.38 12.40 -22.41
N VAL A 232 -23.59 12.78 -23.68
CA VAL A 232 -23.94 14.14 -24.12
C VAL A 232 -24.90 14.03 -25.31
N GLY A 233 -25.91 14.90 -25.36
CA GLY A 233 -26.85 14.94 -26.49
C GLY A 233 -26.21 15.49 -27.77
N GLY A 234 -26.62 14.94 -28.92
CA GLY A 234 -26.17 15.37 -30.25
C GLY A 234 -26.13 14.22 -31.25
N PRO A 235 -26.05 14.51 -32.56
CA PRO A 235 -25.85 13.49 -33.58
C PRO A 235 -24.41 12.96 -33.52
N GLY A 236 -24.23 11.65 -33.51
CA GLY A 236 -22.92 11.02 -33.46
C GLY A 236 -22.98 9.54 -33.13
N LYS A 237 -21.95 8.80 -33.57
CA LYS A 237 -21.80 7.38 -33.26
C LYS A 237 -20.85 7.18 -32.09
N TRP A 238 -21.33 6.53 -31.03
CA TRP A 238 -20.56 6.33 -29.81
C TRP A 238 -19.72 5.04 -29.84
N PHE A 239 -18.48 5.18 -29.38
CA PHE A 239 -17.57 4.11 -29.03
C PHE A 239 -17.27 4.17 -27.54
N VAL A 240 -17.02 3.01 -26.93
CA VAL A 240 -16.78 2.90 -25.50
C VAL A 240 -15.39 2.36 -25.22
N LEU A 241 -14.62 3.15 -24.46
CA LEU A 241 -13.38 2.72 -23.82
C LEU A 241 -13.68 2.41 -22.35
N LEU A 242 -13.53 1.15 -21.96
CA LEU A 242 -13.73 0.72 -20.58
C LEU A 242 -12.39 0.67 -19.85
N ASP A 243 -12.10 1.62 -18.97
CA ASP A 243 -10.90 1.55 -18.11
C ASP A 243 -11.09 0.47 -17.04
N ALA A 244 -10.55 -0.71 -17.34
CA ALA A 244 -10.69 -1.89 -16.51
C ALA A 244 -9.54 -2.05 -15.49
N ALA A 245 -8.60 -1.09 -15.42
CA ALA A 245 -7.34 -1.25 -14.68
C ALA A 245 -7.51 -1.50 -13.18
N ALA A 246 -8.54 -0.93 -12.54
CA ALA A 246 -8.85 -1.17 -11.13
C ALA A 246 -9.80 -2.35 -10.90
N TYR A 247 -10.43 -2.87 -11.95
CA TYR A 247 -11.46 -3.91 -11.87
C TYR A 247 -10.87 -5.32 -12.03
N VAL A 248 -10.09 -5.55 -13.10
CA VAL A 248 -9.68 -6.90 -13.54
C VAL A 248 -8.67 -7.59 -12.63
N GLY A 249 -8.06 -6.87 -11.68
CA GLY A 249 -7.23 -7.49 -10.65
C GLY A 249 -8.04 -8.22 -9.58
N THR A 250 -9.34 -7.96 -9.49
CA THR A 250 -10.20 -8.45 -8.40
C THR A 250 -11.56 -8.97 -8.87
N SER A 251 -11.86 -8.97 -10.18
CA SER A 251 -13.13 -9.49 -10.70
C SER A 251 -13.06 -9.99 -12.14
N PRO A 252 -13.89 -10.98 -12.49
CA PRO A 252 -13.98 -11.50 -13.85
C PRO A 252 -14.58 -10.44 -14.77
N LEU A 253 -14.12 -10.40 -16.00
CA LEU A 253 -14.72 -9.60 -17.06
C LEU A 253 -14.92 -10.49 -18.29
N ASP A 254 -16.14 -10.50 -18.81
CA ASP A 254 -16.52 -11.29 -19.98
C ASP A 254 -16.81 -10.36 -21.16
N LEU A 255 -15.89 -10.34 -22.12
CA LEU A 255 -15.99 -9.53 -23.35
C LEU A 255 -16.88 -10.16 -24.43
N SER A 256 -17.34 -11.41 -24.26
CA SER A 256 -18.41 -11.96 -25.09
C SER A 256 -19.76 -11.33 -24.77
N VAL A 257 -19.95 -10.92 -23.50
CA VAL A 257 -21.16 -10.23 -23.01
C VAL A 257 -21.00 -8.71 -23.10
N HIS A 258 -19.93 -8.16 -22.53
CA HIS A 258 -19.72 -6.72 -22.40
C HIS A 258 -18.73 -6.22 -23.45
N ARG A 259 -19.23 -5.93 -24.64
CA ARG A 259 -18.42 -5.69 -25.85
C ARG A 259 -17.89 -4.26 -25.99
N ALA A 260 -17.00 -3.85 -25.07
CA ALA A 260 -16.28 -2.57 -25.15
C ALA A 260 -15.42 -2.48 -26.42
N ASP A 261 -15.28 -1.29 -26.99
CA ASP A 261 -14.46 -1.10 -28.20
C ASP A 261 -12.97 -1.16 -27.89
N PHE A 262 -12.60 -0.62 -26.73
CA PHE A 262 -11.23 -0.51 -26.26
C PHE A 262 -11.16 -0.84 -24.77
N LEU A 263 -10.21 -1.68 -24.38
CA LEU A 263 -9.99 -2.05 -22.98
C LEU A 263 -8.50 -2.00 -22.62
N PRO A 264 -8.04 -0.94 -21.93
CA PRO A 264 -6.69 -0.88 -21.39
C PRO A 264 -6.56 -1.66 -20.07
N LEU A 265 -5.44 -2.34 -19.88
CA LEU A 265 -5.11 -3.02 -18.62
C LEU A 265 -3.61 -3.03 -18.32
N SER A 266 -3.28 -3.28 -17.05
CA SER A 266 -1.91 -3.37 -16.53
C SER A 266 -1.74 -4.68 -15.78
N PHE A 267 -0.83 -5.53 -16.24
CA PHE A 267 -0.72 -6.90 -15.69
C PHE A 267 -0.18 -6.94 -14.26
N TYR A 268 0.65 -5.98 -13.85
CA TYR A 268 1.12 -5.89 -12.47
C TYR A 268 -0.01 -5.65 -11.45
N LYS A 269 -1.20 -5.21 -11.88
CA LYS A 269 -2.38 -5.11 -11.00
C LYS A 269 -3.10 -6.45 -10.84
N ILE A 270 -2.88 -7.39 -11.75
CA ILE A 270 -3.45 -8.75 -11.71
C ILE A 270 -2.46 -9.71 -11.05
N PHE A 271 -1.19 -9.66 -11.42
CA PHE A 271 -0.18 -10.65 -11.01
C PHE A 271 0.95 -10.09 -10.15
N GLY A 272 1.09 -8.77 -10.02
CA GLY A 272 2.21 -8.11 -9.32
C GLY A 272 3.53 -8.07 -10.10
N PHE A 273 3.75 -9.02 -11.01
CA PHE A 273 4.89 -9.10 -11.92
C PHE A 273 4.42 -9.56 -13.31
N PRO A 274 4.96 -9.00 -14.40
CA PRO A 274 5.97 -7.93 -14.47
C PRO A 274 5.37 -6.52 -14.39
N THR A 275 6.17 -5.57 -13.92
CA THR A 275 5.86 -4.13 -13.99
C THR A 275 6.29 -3.55 -15.33
N GLY A 276 5.59 -2.52 -15.82
CA GLY A 276 5.92 -1.89 -17.11
C GLY A 276 5.37 -2.62 -18.33
N LEU A 277 4.51 -3.63 -18.12
CA LEU A 277 3.75 -4.32 -19.17
C LEU A 277 2.24 -4.18 -18.93
N GLY A 278 1.53 -3.85 -19.99
CA GLY A 278 0.08 -3.85 -20.07
C GLY A 278 -0.38 -4.23 -21.47
N ALA A 279 -1.67 -4.07 -21.71
CA ALA A 279 -2.26 -4.33 -23.00
C ALA A 279 -3.42 -3.38 -23.28
N LEU A 280 -3.68 -3.18 -24.57
CA LEU A 280 -4.93 -2.68 -25.10
C LEU A 280 -5.61 -3.83 -25.83
N LEU A 281 -6.78 -4.26 -25.34
CA LEU A 281 -7.66 -5.12 -26.12
C LEU A 281 -8.52 -4.22 -27.00
N VAL A 282 -8.55 -4.52 -28.29
CA VAL A 282 -9.31 -3.76 -29.30
C VAL A 282 -10.31 -4.70 -29.94
N ASN A 283 -11.58 -4.33 -29.93
CA ASN A 283 -12.61 -5.07 -30.64
C ASN A 283 -12.30 -5.09 -32.13
N SER A 284 -12.33 -6.26 -32.77
CA SER A 284 -11.97 -6.44 -34.18
C SER A 284 -12.81 -5.58 -35.12
N ARG A 285 -14.06 -5.22 -34.74
CA ARG A 285 -14.91 -4.30 -35.53
C ARG A 285 -14.45 -2.85 -35.45
N SER A 286 -13.80 -2.48 -34.36
CA SER A 286 -13.33 -1.11 -34.08
C SER A 286 -11.86 -0.92 -34.42
N ALA A 287 -11.09 -2.01 -34.55
CA ALA A 287 -9.67 -1.97 -34.90
C ALA A 287 -9.33 -1.26 -36.22
N PRO A 288 -10.09 -1.41 -37.32
CA PRO A 288 -9.84 -0.67 -38.57
C PRO A 288 -9.96 0.85 -38.44
N LEU A 289 -10.65 1.34 -37.41
CA LEU A 289 -10.83 2.77 -37.16
C LEU A 289 -9.56 3.44 -36.65
N LEU A 290 -8.69 2.69 -35.95
CA LEU A 290 -7.47 3.24 -35.38
C LEU A 290 -6.45 3.57 -36.47
N ARG A 291 -6.06 4.84 -36.54
CA ARG A 291 -5.12 5.41 -37.51
C ARG A 291 -3.85 5.86 -36.81
N LYS A 292 -2.77 5.13 -37.03
CA LYS A 292 -1.46 5.46 -36.46
C LYS A 292 -0.71 6.43 -37.40
N THR A 293 -0.24 7.54 -36.86
CA THR A 293 0.51 8.57 -37.60
C THR A 293 2.03 8.38 -37.57
N TYR A 294 2.52 7.49 -36.70
CA TYR A 294 3.92 7.11 -36.55
C TYR A 294 4.12 5.64 -36.94
N PHE A 295 5.27 5.28 -37.51
CA PHE A 295 5.66 3.89 -37.72
C PHE A 295 7.08 3.64 -37.25
N GLY A 296 7.32 2.43 -36.75
CA GLY A 296 8.60 2.00 -36.19
C GLY A 296 9.05 0.68 -36.81
N GLY A 297 10.20 0.18 -36.32
CA GLY A 297 10.64 -1.17 -36.68
C GLY A 297 9.55 -2.20 -36.36
N GLY A 298 9.35 -3.19 -37.22
CA GLY A 298 8.34 -4.23 -37.02
C GLY A 298 6.90 -3.87 -37.45
N THR A 299 6.57 -2.58 -37.65
CA THR A 299 5.19 -2.14 -37.96
C THR A 299 4.92 -1.96 -39.46
N ALA A 300 5.98 -1.79 -40.26
CA ALA A 300 5.90 -1.61 -41.71
C ALA A 300 6.01 -2.95 -42.46
N ALA A 301 5.14 -3.17 -43.44
CA ALA A 301 5.33 -4.20 -44.46
C ALA A 301 6.32 -3.73 -45.54
N ALA A 302 6.22 -2.46 -45.94
CA ALA A 302 7.15 -1.79 -46.84
C ALA A 302 7.16 -0.28 -46.58
N TYR A 303 8.29 0.38 -46.81
CA TYR A 303 8.40 1.85 -46.80
C TYR A 303 9.59 2.29 -47.65
N LEU A 304 9.56 3.54 -48.14
CA LEU A 304 10.67 4.18 -48.84
C LEU A 304 11.30 5.25 -47.95
N ALA A 305 12.61 5.46 -48.09
CA ALA A 305 13.34 6.45 -47.30
C ALA A 305 13.28 7.86 -47.91
N GLU A 306 13.15 7.95 -49.23
CA GLU A 306 13.21 9.22 -49.98
C GLU A 306 11.81 9.72 -50.42
N GLU A 307 10.78 8.89 -50.28
CA GLU A 307 9.41 9.18 -50.72
C GLU A 307 8.41 8.93 -49.59
N ASP A 308 7.29 9.66 -49.62
CA ASP A 308 6.16 9.43 -48.72
C ASP A 308 5.37 8.19 -49.15
N PHE A 309 5.98 7.02 -48.90
CA PHE A 309 5.42 5.71 -49.18
C PHE A 309 5.60 4.81 -47.95
N TYR A 310 4.47 4.36 -47.41
CA TYR A 310 4.41 3.46 -46.26
C TYR A 310 3.22 2.52 -46.40
N ILE A 311 3.48 1.22 -46.24
CA ILE A 311 2.47 0.16 -46.14
C ILE A 311 2.58 -0.44 -44.74
N PRO A 312 1.55 -0.29 -43.87
CA PRO A 312 1.52 -0.94 -42.57
C PRO A 312 1.38 -2.46 -42.72
N LYS A 313 1.85 -3.21 -41.71
CA LYS A 313 1.51 -4.63 -41.61
C LYS A 313 0.00 -4.84 -41.51
N GLU A 314 -0.50 -5.99 -41.95
CA GLU A 314 -1.94 -6.31 -41.90
C GLU A 314 -2.42 -6.55 -40.46
N SER A 315 -1.61 -7.22 -39.64
CA SER A 315 -1.94 -7.48 -38.23
C SER A 315 -2.07 -6.20 -37.42
N VAL A 316 -3.20 -6.02 -36.75
CA VAL A 316 -3.45 -4.86 -35.87
C VAL A 316 -2.42 -4.83 -34.73
N ALA A 317 -2.08 -5.98 -34.13
CA ALA A 317 -1.07 -6.02 -33.08
C ALA A 317 0.29 -5.48 -33.57
N GLU A 318 0.77 -5.99 -34.70
CA GLU A 318 2.07 -5.59 -35.25
C GLU A 318 2.08 -4.12 -35.72
N ARG A 319 0.95 -3.57 -36.17
CA ARG A 319 0.85 -2.14 -36.52
C ARG A 319 1.13 -1.21 -35.34
N PHE A 320 0.74 -1.63 -34.14
CA PHE A 320 0.75 -0.80 -32.94
C PHE A 320 1.85 -1.16 -31.93
N GLU A 321 2.61 -2.22 -32.18
CA GLU A 321 3.76 -2.63 -31.37
C GLU A 321 5.07 -2.20 -32.02
N ASP A 322 5.54 -1.00 -31.68
CA ASP A 322 6.77 -0.45 -32.23
C ASP A 322 8.02 -1.16 -31.69
N GLY A 323 8.84 -1.64 -32.61
CA GLY A 323 10.11 -2.27 -32.32
C GLY A 323 9.96 -3.61 -31.63
N THR A 324 10.98 -3.96 -30.85
CA THR A 324 10.97 -5.22 -30.09
C THR A 324 10.14 -5.04 -28.83
N ILE A 325 9.02 -5.78 -28.74
CA ILE A 325 8.21 -5.84 -27.53
C ILE A 325 9.00 -6.41 -26.35
N SER A 326 8.54 -6.16 -25.11
CA SER A 326 9.13 -6.77 -23.91
C SER A 326 8.76 -8.27 -23.82
N PHE A 327 9.30 -9.07 -24.73
CA PHE A 327 8.90 -10.47 -24.93
C PHE A 327 9.15 -11.33 -23.69
N LEU A 328 10.19 -11.06 -22.90
CA LEU A 328 10.43 -11.76 -21.63
C LEU A 328 9.35 -11.47 -20.59
N ASP A 329 8.91 -10.20 -20.49
CA ASP A 329 7.80 -9.83 -19.61
C ASP A 329 6.49 -10.44 -20.10
N VAL A 330 6.26 -10.50 -21.42
CA VAL A 330 5.11 -11.21 -22.00
C VAL A 330 5.13 -12.69 -21.64
N ILE A 331 6.29 -13.36 -21.76
CA ILE A 331 6.46 -14.76 -21.35
C ILE A 331 6.18 -14.94 -19.85
N ALA A 332 6.57 -13.98 -19.00
CA ALA A 332 6.26 -14.04 -17.57
C ALA A 332 4.75 -14.07 -17.26
N LEU A 333 3.90 -13.52 -18.14
CA LEU A 333 2.45 -13.57 -17.96
C LEU A 333 1.91 -14.99 -18.01
N LYS A 334 2.47 -15.88 -18.84
CA LYS A 334 2.09 -17.31 -18.88
C LYS A 334 2.13 -17.91 -17.48
N HIS A 335 3.23 -17.68 -16.77
CA HIS A 335 3.42 -18.16 -15.39
C HIS A 335 2.51 -17.43 -14.39
N GLY A 336 2.23 -16.15 -14.62
CA GLY A 336 1.27 -15.37 -13.82
C GLY A 336 -0.14 -15.97 -13.85
N PHE A 337 -0.65 -16.27 -15.05
CA PHE A 337 -1.94 -16.93 -15.21
C PHE A 337 -1.97 -18.33 -14.59
N ASP A 338 -0.93 -19.16 -14.83
CA ASP A 338 -0.85 -20.51 -14.25
C ASP A 338 -0.92 -20.51 -12.73
N VAL A 339 -0.23 -19.54 -12.12
CA VAL A 339 -0.20 -19.41 -10.67
C VAL A 339 -1.54 -18.86 -10.16
N LEU A 340 -2.12 -17.86 -10.82
CA LEU A 340 -3.42 -17.29 -10.45
C LEU A 340 -4.51 -18.38 -10.42
N GLU A 341 -4.64 -19.14 -11.51
CA GLU A 341 -5.61 -20.23 -11.64
C GLU A 341 -5.37 -21.32 -10.59
N ARG A 342 -4.12 -21.77 -10.43
CA ARG A 342 -3.75 -22.80 -9.44
C ARG A 342 -4.02 -22.38 -8.01
N LEU A 343 -3.75 -21.12 -7.66
CA LEU A 343 -3.87 -20.64 -6.28
C LEU A 343 -5.31 -20.29 -5.89
N THR A 344 -6.11 -19.80 -6.84
CA THR A 344 -7.42 -19.19 -6.54
C THR A 344 -8.60 -19.96 -7.12
N GLY A 345 -8.38 -20.81 -8.11
CA GLY A 345 -9.45 -21.47 -8.87
C GLY A 345 -10.17 -20.55 -9.86
N GLY A 346 -9.76 -19.28 -9.99
CA GLY A 346 -10.29 -18.34 -10.97
C GLY A 346 -10.76 -17.01 -10.38
N MET A 347 -11.11 -16.08 -11.27
CA MET A 347 -11.46 -14.70 -10.90
C MET A 347 -12.73 -14.57 -10.06
N GLU A 348 -13.66 -15.52 -10.16
CA GLU A 348 -14.89 -15.51 -9.38
C GLU A 348 -14.62 -15.70 -7.88
N ASN A 349 -13.75 -16.65 -7.54
CA ASN A 349 -13.31 -16.85 -6.16
C ASN A 349 -12.55 -15.63 -5.64
N ILE A 350 -11.73 -14.99 -6.49
CA ILE A 350 -11.03 -13.75 -6.14
C ILE A 350 -12.04 -12.63 -5.83
N ARG A 351 -13.08 -12.46 -6.67
CA ARG A 351 -14.15 -11.49 -6.46
C ARG A 351 -14.80 -11.70 -5.11
N GLN A 352 -15.26 -12.91 -4.83
CA GLN A 352 -15.96 -13.21 -3.59
C GLN A 352 -15.06 -13.04 -2.36
N HIS A 353 -13.82 -13.54 -2.42
CA HIS A 353 -12.85 -13.45 -1.32
C HIS A 353 -12.53 -11.99 -0.97
N THR A 354 -12.11 -11.22 -1.97
CA THR A 354 -11.69 -9.83 -1.75
C THR A 354 -12.86 -8.94 -1.32
N PHE A 355 -14.06 -9.15 -1.87
CA PHE A 355 -15.27 -8.48 -1.43
C PHE A 355 -15.62 -8.83 0.02
N THR A 356 -15.53 -10.11 0.42
CA THR A 356 -15.83 -10.54 1.79
C THR A 356 -14.91 -9.86 2.80
N LEU A 357 -13.60 -9.75 2.51
CA LEU A 357 -12.65 -9.02 3.36
C LEU A 357 -13.00 -7.53 3.46
N ALA A 358 -13.36 -6.91 2.34
CA ALA A 358 -13.75 -5.51 2.31
C ALA A 358 -15.06 -5.26 3.08
N GLN A 359 -16.09 -6.07 2.86
CA GLN A 359 -17.37 -5.97 3.55
C GLN A 359 -17.22 -6.17 5.07
N TYR A 360 -16.42 -7.17 5.50
CA TYR A 360 -16.10 -7.39 6.91
C TYR A 360 -15.43 -6.15 7.53
N THR A 361 -14.41 -5.61 6.85
CA THR A 361 -13.64 -4.47 7.33
C THR A 361 -14.49 -3.20 7.36
N TYR A 362 -15.27 -2.95 6.31
CA TYR A 362 -16.23 -1.85 6.22
C TYR A 362 -17.23 -1.91 7.37
N THR A 363 -17.89 -3.05 7.58
CA THR A 363 -18.88 -3.22 8.65
C THR A 363 -18.27 -2.93 10.02
N ALA A 364 -17.08 -3.47 10.29
CA ALA A 364 -16.39 -3.22 11.55
C ALA A 364 -16.04 -1.74 11.72
N LEU A 365 -15.39 -1.11 10.74
CA LEU A 365 -15.02 0.31 10.76
C LEU A 365 -16.22 1.22 10.97
N SER A 366 -17.32 0.98 10.24
CA SER A 366 -18.56 1.76 10.30
C SER A 366 -19.24 1.72 11.67
N THR A 367 -18.92 0.74 12.51
CA THR A 367 -19.46 0.60 13.87
C THR A 367 -18.57 1.20 14.97
N LEU A 368 -17.31 1.54 14.66
CA LEU A 368 -16.39 2.08 15.67
C LEU A 368 -16.84 3.47 16.12
N ARG A 369 -17.00 3.63 17.44
CA ARG A 369 -17.38 4.88 18.11
C ARG A 369 -16.46 5.19 19.27
N TYR A 370 -16.19 6.46 19.49
CA TYR A 370 -15.62 6.99 20.72
C TYR A 370 -16.61 6.85 21.89
N PRO A 371 -16.15 6.94 23.16
CA PRO A 371 -17.05 6.86 24.33
C PRO A 371 -18.19 7.90 24.33
N ASN A 372 -17.99 9.04 23.68
CA ASN A 372 -19.01 10.09 23.51
C ASN A 372 -19.99 9.82 22.34
N GLY A 373 -19.85 8.70 21.65
CA GLY A 373 -20.70 8.32 20.50
C GLY A 373 -20.26 8.88 19.15
N ALA A 374 -19.17 9.66 19.07
CA ALA A 374 -18.64 10.15 17.80
C ALA A 374 -18.03 9.00 16.95
N PRO A 375 -18.16 9.02 15.61
CA PRO A 375 -17.53 8.03 14.73
C PRO A 375 -16.01 8.13 14.73
N VAL A 376 -15.31 7.00 14.62
CA VAL A 376 -13.84 6.95 14.52
C VAL A 376 -13.34 7.21 13.10
N VAL A 377 -14.16 6.91 12.09
CA VAL A 377 -13.81 7.10 10.68
C VAL A 377 -14.99 7.68 9.90
N GLN A 378 -14.67 8.42 8.84
CA GLN A 378 -15.60 8.80 7.78
C GLN A 378 -15.23 8.03 6.52
N ILE A 379 -16.11 7.15 6.04
CA ILE A 379 -15.89 6.33 4.85
C ILE A 379 -16.50 7.01 3.62
N TYR A 380 -15.80 6.96 2.50
CA TYR A 380 -16.20 7.51 1.21
C TYR A 380 -16.52 6.37 0.24
N SER A 381 -17.81 6.15 0.01
CA SER A 381 -18.35 5.10 -0.86
C SER A 381 -19.70 5.54 -1.44
N ASP A 382 -20.03 5.09 -2.65
CA ASP A 382 -21.36 5.28 -3.24
C ASP A 382 -22.29 4.08 -2.94
N SER A 383 -21.77 3.04 -2.28
CA SER A 383 -22.51 1.85 -1.88
C SER A 383 -22.32 1.53 -0.39
N GLU A 384 -23.24 0.74 0.17
CA GLU A 384 -23.11 0.20 1.54
C GLU A 384 -22.36 -1.15 1.57
N PHE A 385 -21.51 -1.44 0.58
CA PHE A 385 -20.85 -2.74 0.43
C PHE A 385 -21.87 -3.90 0.42
N SER A 386 -22.98 -3.70 -0.28
CA SER A 386 -24.12 -4.62 -0.30
C SER A 386 -23.85 -5.86 -1.14
N SER A 387 -23.12 -5.73 -2.26
CA SER A 387 -22.78 -6.85 -3.14
C SER A 387 -21.47 -6.62 -3.90
N PRO A 388 -20.79 -7.70 -4.35
CA PRO A 388 -19.58 -7.57 -5.16
C PRO A 388 -19.86 -6.97 -6.54
N GLU A 389 -21.11 -6.92 -7.03
CA GLU A 389 -21.44 -6.32 -8.32
C GLU A 389 -21.29 -4.80 -8.31
N VAL A 390 -21.63 -4.15 -7.18
CA VAL A 390 -21.65 -2.67 -7.05
C VAL A 390 -20.42 -2.11 -6.33
N GLN A 391 -19.65 -2.96 -5.64
CA GLN A 391 -18.51 -2.52 -4.82
C GLN A 391 -17.33 -3.47 -4.93
N GLY A 392 -16.16 -2.90 -5.22
CA GLY A 392 -14.87 -3.56 -5.19
C GLY A 392 -14.22 -3.58 -3.82
N PRO A 393 -13.05 -4.23 -3.70
CA PRO A 393 -12.38 -4.44 -2.41
C PRO A 393 -11.55 -3.23 -1.95
N VAL A 394 -11.98 -2.02 -2.29
CA VAL A 394 -11.35 -0.75 -1.92
C VAL A 394 -12.20 -0.06 -0.87
N ILE A 395 -11.57 0.47 0.18
CA ILE A 395 -12.21 1.29 1.20
C ILE A 395 -11.40 2.59 1.33
N SER A 396 -12.02 3.71 0.96
CA SER A 396 -11.49 5.05 1.14
C SER A 396 -12.12 5.69 2.37
N PHE A 397 -11.31 6.28 3.24
CA PHE A 397 -11.80 6.88 4.49
C PHE A 397 -10.82 7.92 5.04
N ASN A 398 -11.31 8.77 5.95
CA ASN A 398 -10.48 9.57 6.84
C ASN A 398 -10.73 9.17 8.29
N VAL A 399 -9.72 9.31 9.14
CA VAL A 399 -9.83 9.04 10.58
C VAL A 399 -10.23 10.31 11.30
N LEU A 400 -11.15 10.22 12.26
CA LEU A 400 -11.67 11.34 13.04
C LEU A 400 -11.15 11.29 14.47
N ASP A 401 -10.98 12.45 15.11
CA ASP A 401 -10.79 12.55 16.56
C ASP A 401 -12.12 12.45 17.32
N ASP A 402 -12.07 12.47 18.65
CA ASP A 402 -13.28 12.40 19.49
C ASP A 402 -14.18 13.63 19.39
N ASN A 403 -13.71 14.73 18.81
CA ASN A 403 -14.50 15.93 18.51
C ASN A 403 -15.08 15.91 17.09
N GLY A 404 -14.77 14.88 16.29
CA GLY A 404 -15.20 14.76 14.90
C GLY A 404 -14.32 15.51 13.89
N ASN A 405 -13.17 16.05 14.30
CA ASN A 405 -12.21 16.66 13.37
C ASN A 405 -11.41 15.59 12.64
N ILE A 406 -11.03 15.86 11.40
CA ILE A 406 -10.20 14.93 10.63
C ILE A 406 -8.76 14.95 11.14
N ILE A 407 -8.23 13.75 11.37
CA ILE A 407 -6.81 13.51 11.56
C ILE A 407 -6.17 13.38 10.18
N GLY A 408 -5.16 14.19 9.91
CA GLY A 408 -4.46 14.22 8.63
C GLY A 408 -3.94 12.83 8.22
N TYR A 409 -4.13 12.48 6.94
CA TYR A 409 -3.78 11.16 6.41
C TYR A 409 -2.28 10.86 6.50
N SER A 410 -1.40 11.88 6.53
CA SER A 410 0.05 11.71 6.72
C SER A 410 0.37 11.18 8.11
N GLN A 411 -0.37 11.64 9.13
CA GLN A 411 -0.25 11.08 10.48
C GLN A 411 -0.71 9.63 10.51
N VAL A 412 -1.84 9.31 9.87
CA VAL A 412 -2.37 7.94 9.82
C VAL A 412 -1.38 6.99 9.12
N ASP A 413 -0.81 7.42 7.99
CA ASP A 413 0.18 6.64 7.23
C ASP A 413 1.46 6.36 8.05
N LYS A 414 1.99 7.37 8.74
CA LYS A 414 3.15 7.21 9.64
C LYS A 414 2.84 6.22 10.76
N MET A 415 1.64 6.30 11.35
CA MET A 415 1.20 5.38 12.40
C MET A 415 1.00 3.95 11.87
N ALA A 416 0.44 3.79 10.68
CA ALA A 416 0.28 2.50 10.00
C ALA A 416 1.65 1.87 9.72
N SER A 417 2.60 2.66 9.23
CA SER A 417 3.99 2.24 9.00
C SER A 417 4.68 1.75 10.27
N LEU A 418 4.44 2.39 11.43
CA LEU A 418 4.95 1.91 12.71
C LEU A 418 4.41 0.52 13.11
N HIS A 419 3.22 0.16 12.61
CA HIS A 419 2.60 -1.15 12.80
C HIS A 419 2.86 -2.12 11.64
N ASN A 420 3.74 -1.76 10.69
CA ASN A 420 4.05 -2.52 9.48
C ASN A 420 2.80 -2.80 8.60
N ILE A 421 1.91 -1.80 8.54
CA ILE A 421 0.71 -1.78 7.71
C ILE A 421 0.93 -0.80 6.57
N HIS A 422 0.81 -1.28 5.33
CA HIS A 422 1.00 -0.49 4.13
C HIS A 422 -0.36 -0.06 3.58
N VAL A 423 -0.61 1.25 3.58
CA VAL A 423 -1.81 1.89 3.05
C VAL A 423 -1.42 2.91 1.98
N ARG A 424 -2.41 3.45 1.26
CA ARG A 424 -2.21 4.55 0.32
C ARG A 424 -2.85 5.82 0.87
N THR A 425 -2.28 6.99 0.59
CA THR A 425 -2.86 8.28 0.96
C THR A 425 -2.92 9.27 -0.22
N GLY A 426 -3.76 10.31 -0.09
CA GLY A 426 -3.96 11.37 -1.08
C GLY A 426 -5.24 11.18 -1.91
N CYS A 427 -5.26 11.70 -3.14
CA CYS A 427 -6.40 11.53 -4.07
C CYS A 427 -6.27 10.31 -5.00
N PHE A 428 -5.24 9.47 -4.82
CA PHE A 428 -4.98 8.25 -5.61
C PHE A 428 -4.98 8.44 -7.13
N CYS A 429 -4.53 9.60 -7.62
CA CYS A 429 -4.62 9.96 -9.03
C CYS A 429 -6.06 9.96 -9.59
N ASN A 430 -7.06 10.24 -8.75
CA ASN A 430 -8.46 10.39 -9.16
C ASN A 430 -9.04 11.63 -8.46
N THR A 431 -8.67 12.80 -9.00
CA THR A 431 -9.04 14.10 -8.41
C THR A 431 -10.54 14.34 -8.45
N GLY A 432 -11.26 13.87 -9.49
CA GLY A 432 -12.70 14.08 -9.57
C GLY A 432 -13.47 13.30 -8.50
N ALA A 433 -13.14 12.04 -8.25
CA ALA A 433 -13.71 11.28 -7.13
C ALA A 433 -13.32 11.89 -5.77
N CYS A 434 -12.06 12.31 -5.64
CA CYS A 434 -11.54 12.98 -4.43
C CYS A 434 -12.34 14.25 -4.13
N GLN A 435 -12.52 15.13 -5.12
CA GLN A 435 -13.31 16.36 -4.99
C GLN A 435 -14.76 16.07 -4.64
N ARG A 436 -15.38 15.10 -5.33
CA ARG A 436 -16.77 14.70 -5.13
C ARG A 436 -17.02 14.19 -3.71
N HIS A 437 -16.21 13.25 -3.23
CA HIS A 437 -16.39 12.64 -1.91
C HIS A 437 -15.96 13.54 -0.75
N LEU A 438 -14.95 14.40 -0.94
CA LEU A 438 -14.45 15.30 0.11
C LEU A 438 -15.15 16.67 0.10
N GLY A 439 -16.02 16.95 -0.89
CA GLY A 439 -16.67 18.25 -1.04
C GLY A 439 -15.71 19.38 -1.43
N ILE A 440 -14.63 19.07 -2.15
CA ILE A 440 -13.61 20.04 -2.55
C ILE A 440 -14.00 20.71 -3.88
N SER A 441 -14.30 22.01 -3.87
CA SER A 441 -14.56 22.79 -5.08
C SER A 441 -13.30 23.07 -5.89
N ASP A 442 -13.48 23.43 -7.17
CA ASP A 442 -12.39 23.78 -8.07
C ASP A 442 -11.59 25.00 -7.57
N GLU A 443 -12.25 25.97 -6.93
CA GLU A 443 -11.61 27.12 -6.28
C GLU A 443 -10.71 26.67 -5.14
N MET A 444 -11.17 25.70 -4.33
CA MET A 444 -10.38 25.15 -3.23
C MET A 444 -9.15 24.41 -3.75
N VAL A 445 -9.26 23.61 -4.80
CA VAL A 445 -8.09 22.97 -5.45
C VAL A 445 -7.06 24.01 -5.89
N LYS A 446 -7.50 25.09 -6.56
CA LYS A 446 -6.62 26.18 -7.00
C LYS A 446 -5.99 26.91 -5.81
N LYS A 447 -6.75 27.17 -4.74
CA LYS A 447 -6.26 27.79 -3.49
C LYS A 447 -5.21 26.91 -2.81
N HIS A 448 -5.45 25.59 -2.73
CA HIS A 448 -4.51 24.63 -2.15
C HIS A 448 -3.18 24.65 -2.91
N LEU A 449 -3.22 24.64 -4.25
CA LEU A 449 -2.02 24.76 -5.06
C LEU A 449 -1.27 26.08 -4.84
N GLN A 450 -1.98 27.20 -4.74
CA GLN A 450 -1.39 28.51 -4.42
C GLN A 450 -0.75 28.53 -3.02
N ALA A 451 -1.30 27.77 -2.07
CA ALA A 451 -0.72 27.56 -0.74
C ALA A 451 0.47 26.58 -0.73
N GLY A 452 0.85 26.03 -1.90
CA GLY A 452 1.99 25.14 -2.08
C GLY A 452 1.67 23.65 -1.92
N HIS A 453 0.39 23.27 -1.82
CA HIS A 453 0.00 21.86 -1.76
C HIS A 453 0.20 21.15 -3.10
N VAL A 454 0.81 19.97 -3.05
CA VAL A 454 0.94 19.03 -4.15
C VAL A 454 0.39 17.69 -3.69
N CYS A 455 -0.43 17.03 -4.53
CA CYS A 455 -1.02 15.74 -4.18
C CYS A 455 0.05 14.73 -3.70
N GLY A 456 -0.12 14.22 -2.48
CA GLY A 456 0.81 13.27 -1.85
C GLY A 456 1.94 13.91 -1.03
N ASP A 457 1.90 15.23 -0.79
CA ASP A 457 2.78 15.88 0.17
C ASP A 457 2.36 15.62 1.64
N ASP A 458 3.10 16.23 2.58
CA ASP A 458 2.79 16.18 4.02
C ASP A 458 1.69 17.22 4.40
N VAL A 459 1.11 17.96 3.44
CA VAL A 459 0.05 18.97 3.65
C VAL A 459 -1.31 18.32 3.43
N ASP A 460 -1.77 17.60 4.45
CA ASP A 460 -2.97 16.78 4.41
C ASP A 460 -4.25 17.51 4.89
N LEU A 461 -4.09 18.65 5.58
CA LEU A 461 -5.18 19.49 6.08
C LEU A 461 -4.93 20.98 5.76
N ILE A 462 -5.92 21.65 5.18
CA ILE A 462 -5.93 23.10 4.96
C ILE A 462 -7.23 23.67 5.53
N ASP A 463 -7.12 24.60 6.47
CA ASP A 463 -8.27 25.19 7.18
C ASP A 463 -9.20 24.12 7.81
N GLY A 464 -8.64 22.98 8.25
CA GLY A 464 -9.38 21.84 8.82
C GLY A 464 -10.03 20.91 7.78
N GLN A 465 -9.95 21.22 6.48
CA GLN A 465 -10.43 20.36 5.41
C GLN A 465 -9.33 19.42 4.89
N PRO A 466 -9.66 18.15 4.61
CA PRO A 466 -8.72 17.19 4.07
C PRO A 466 -8.40 17.50 2.61
N THR A 467 -7.13 17.36 2.22
CA THR A 467 -6.70 17.46 0.82
C THR A 467 -6.75 16.11 0.08
N GLY A 468 -7.14 15.04 0.77
CA GLY A 468 -7.16 13.66 0.29
C GLY A 468 -7.71 12.69 1.34
N SER A 469 -7.54 11.39 1.13
CA SER A 469 -7.99 10.36 2.09
C SER A 469 -6.94 9.27 2.30
N VAL A 470 -7.23 8.34 3.21
CA VAL A 470 -6.54 7.06 3.35
C VAL A 470 -7.32 6.01 2.56
N ARG A 471 -6.61 5.13 1.84
CA ARG A 471 -7.21 4.00 1.13
C ARG A 471 -6.53 2.70 1.53
N ILE A 472 -7.38 1.72 1.86
CA ILE A 472 -7.00 0.31 1.94
C ILE A 472 -7.66 -0.45 0.79
N SER A 473 -6.99 -1.49 0.33
CA SER A 473 -7.43 -2.32 -0.79
C SER A 473 -6.92 -3.74 -0.63
N PHE A 474 -7.83 -4.72 -0.76
CA PHE A 474 -7.52 -6.14 -0.61
C PHE A 474 -7.26 -6.78 -1.97
N GLY A 475 -6.31 -7.72 -2.02
CA GLY A 475 -6.05 -8.58 -3.17
C GLY A 475 -6.26 -10.04 -2.83
N TYR A 476 -6.13 -10.94 -3.81
CA TYR A 476 -6.35 -12.39 -3.60
C TYR A 476 -5.38 -13.04 -2.60
N MET A 477 -4.30 -12.35 -2.24
CA MET A 477 -3.34 -12.77 -1.22
C MET A 477 -3.68 -12.29 0.18
N SER A 478 -4.55 -11.28 0.31
CA SER A 478 -4.92 -10.74 1.61
C SER A 478 -5.72 -11.77 2.41
N THR A 479 -5.61 -11.70 3.72
CA THR A 479 -6.24 -12.65 4.65
C THR A 479 -7.23 -11.94 5.60
N LEU A 480 -8.04 -12.73 6.31
CA LEU A 480 -8.86 -12.20 7.38
C LEU A 480 -7.99 -11.63 8.52
N GLU A 481 -6.84 -12.25 8.76
CA GLU A 481 -5.86 -11.81 9.74
C GLU A 481 -5.30 -10.41 9.41
N ASP A 482 -5.10 -10.09 8.12
CA ASP A 482 -4.72 -8.75 7.65
C ASP A 482 -5.80 -7.71 7.94
N ALA A 483 -7.06 -8.03 7.60
CA ALA A 483 -8.21 -7.17 7.89
C ALA A 483 -8.34 -6.92 9.41
N GLN A 484 -8.21 -7.96 10.22
CA GLN A 484 -8.24 -7.84 11.67
C GLN A 484 -7.04 -7.09 12.24
N ALA A 485 -5.84 -7.24 11.67
CA ALA A 485 -4.66 -6.50 12.08
C ALA A 485 -4.84 -5.00 11.83
N PHE A 486 -5.41 -4.63 10.69
CA PHE A 486 -5.79 -3.25 10.39
C PHE A 486 -6.82 -2.69 11.37
N LEU A 487 -7.90 -3.44 11.67
CA LEU A 487 -8.89 -3.01 12.66
C LEU A 487 -8.29 -2.85 14.06
N ARG A 488 -7.42 -3.78 14.49
CA ARG A 488 -6.68 -3.67 15.75
C ARG A 488 -5.80 -2.43 15.79
N PHE A 489 -5.18 -2.06 14.68
CA PHE A 489 -4.40 -0.83 14.55
C PHE A 489 -5.27 0.42 14.77
N ILE A 490 -6.42 0.54 14.11
CA ILE A 490 -7.33 1.67 14.30
C ILE A 490 -7.79 1.75 15.77
N ILE A 491 -8.21 0.63 16.35
CA ILE A 491 -8.65 0.57 17.76
C ILE A 491 -7.51 0.94 18.70
N ALA A 492 -6.30 0.40 18.49
CA ALA A 492 -5.16 0.65 19.37
C ALA A 492 -4.69 2.11 19.31
N THR A 493 -4.77 2.74 18.14
CA THR A 493 -4.30 4.11 17.95
C THR A 493 -5.34 5.16 18.31
N ARG A 494 -6.65 4.85 18.26
CA ARG A 494 -7.74 5.82 18.49
C ARG A 494 -8.54 5.59 19.77
N LEU A 495 -8.75 4.34 20.19
CA LEU A 495 -9.69 4.01 21.29
C LEU A 495 -9.00 3.53 22.58
N ARG A 496 -7.69 3.29 22.58
CA ARG A 496 -6.96 2.94 23.81
C ARG A 496 -6.48 4.22 24.52
N PRO A 497 -6.63 4.33 25.85
CA PRO A 497 -6.08 5.45 26.60
C PRO A 497 -4.56 5.50 26.45
N SER A 498 -4.03 6.67 26.12
CA SER A 498 -2.60 6.96 26.27
C SER A 498 -2.23 6.73 27.74
N HIS A 499 -1.44 5.70 28.03
CA HIS A 499 -0.94 5.47 29.39
C HIS A 499 -0.15 6.71 29.86
N GLY A 500 -0.78 7.53 30.71
CA GLY A 500 -0.20 8.81 31.15
C GLY A 500 -0.90 9.48 32.34
N GLN A 501 -1.85 8.82 33.02
CA GLN A 501 -2.31 9.25 34.34
C GLN A 501 -2.12 8.12 35.35
N PRO A 502 -1.38 8.33 36.45
CA PRO A 502 -1.35 7.38 37.54
C PRO A 502 -2.72 7.40 38.23
N LEU A 503 -3.44 6.28 38.17
CA LEU A 503 -4.61 6.07 39.01
C LEU A 503 -4.17 5.99 40.48
N PRO A 504 -4.84 6.67 41.43
CA PRO A 504 -4.54 6.52 42.85
C PRO A 504 -4.86 5.09 43.28
N LEU A 505 -3.83 4.37 43.74
CA LEU A 505 -3.98 3.09 44.41
C LEU A 505 -4.71 3.31 45.74
N VAL A 506 -6.01 3.02 45.77
CA VAL A 506 -6.74 2.84 47.03
C VAL A 506 -6.48 1.41 47.51
N MET A 507 -5.75 1.31 48.62
CA MET A 507 -5.56 0.05 49.35
C MET A 507 -6.83 -0.32 50.10
N PRO A 508 -7.32 -1.58 50.03
CA PRO A 508 -8.36 -2.05 50.93
C PRO A 508 -7.73 -2.38 52.30
N GLY A 509 -8.10 -1.63 53.32
CA GLY A 509 -7.87 -1.96 54.73
C GLY A 509 -8.91 -2.96 55.25
N GLU A 510 -8.48 -3.77 56.21
CA GLU A 510 -9.20 -4.86 56.84
C GLU A 510 -10.39 -4.44 57.75
N ALA A 511 -11.32 -5.39 57.85
CA ALA A 511 -12.18 -5.76 58.98
C ALA A 511 -13.46 -4.97 59.32
N GLY A 512 -14.59 -5.71 59.34
CA GLY A 512 -15.83 -5.29 60.01
C GLY A 512 -17.07 -6.17 59.72
N ALA A 513 -17.18 -7.31 60.42
CA ALA A 513 -18.34 -8.14 60.83
C ALA A 513 -19.73 -8.10 60.13
N LEU A 514 -20.29 -9.32 59.98
CA LEU A 514 -21.68 -9.70 59.63
C LEU A 514 -22.72 -9.35 60.71
N PRO A 515 -24.04 -9.43 60.41
CA PRO A 515 -24.79 -10.63 60.84
C PRO A 515 -25.85 -11.20 59.86
N ALA A 516 -26.23 -12.46 60.18
CA ALA A 516 -27.23 -13.44 59.69
C ALA A 516 -28.63 -12.90 59.27
N GLU A 517 -29.57 -13.61 58.60
CA GLU A 517 -30.06 -15.02 58.57
C GLU A 517 -31.08 -15.10 57.38
N SER A 518 -31.31 -16.18 56.60
CA SER A 518 -32.29 -17.28 56.87
C SER A 518 -32.62 -18.07 55.56
N GLU A 519 -32.45 -19.41 55.59
CA GLU A 519 -33.30 -20.55 55.08
C GLU A 519 -34.09 -20.48 53.74
N ALA A 520 -34.35 -21.53 52.93
CA ALA A 520 -34.24 -23.00 53.01
C ALA A 520 -34.28 -23.67 51.59
N GLN A 521 -33.55 -24.80 51.47
CA GLN A 521 -33.83 -26.14 50.88
C GLN A 521 -35.09 -26.37 50.00
N LYS A 522 -35.25 -27.37 49.10
CA LYS A 522 -34.53 -28.49 48.43
C LYS A 522 -35.59 -29.14 47.51
N ALA A 523 -35.22 -29.76 46.38
CA ALA A 523 -35.75 -31.08 45.97
C ALA A 523 -35.07 -31.64 44.69
N VAL A 524 -34.64 -32.90 44.78
CA VAL A 524 -34.12 -33.82 43.75
C VAL A 524 -35.03 -35.06 43.77
N PRO A 525 -35.13 -35.89 42.72
CA PRO A 525 -34.55 -37.27 42.81
C PRO A 525 -33.93 -37.75 41.48
N ALA A 526 -32.72 -38.36 41.46
CA ALA A 526 -32.37 -39.78 41.70
C ALA A 526 -32.56 -40.66 40.43
N THR A 527 -31.81 -41.70 40.06
CA THR A 527 -30.91 -42.68 40.73
C THR A 527 -30.26 -43.52 39.58
N ARG A 528 -29.05 -44.10 39.63
CA ARG A 528 -28.63 -45.44 40.14
C ARG A 528 -27.21 -45.69 39.58
N ALA A 529 -26.14 -45.94 40.35
CA ALA A 529 -25.72 -47.16 41.08
C ALA A 529 -24.62 -48.02 40.37
N ARG A 530 -23.39 -47.86 40.86
CA ARG A 530 -22.27 -48.83 41.12
C ARG A 530 -22.24 -50.22 40.44
N ARG A 531 -21.06 -50.61 39.95
CA ARG A 531 -20.12 -51.58 40.60
C ARG A 531 -18.80 -51.76 39.81
N SER A 532 -17.71 -51.90 40.57
CA SER A 532 -16.31 -52.31 40.25
C SER A 532 -16.21 -53.82 39.87
N PRO A 533 -15.04 -54.48 39.58
CA PRO A 533 -13.65 -54.19 40.01
C PRO A 533 -12.51 -54.45 38.98
N SER A 534 -11.28 -54.28 39.48
CA SER A 534 -9.89 -54.49 39.00
C SER A 534 -9.52 -55.83 38.34
N LEU A 535 -8.38 -55.88 37.62
CA LEU A 535 -7.31 -56.91 37.74
C LEU A 535 -5.97 -56.47 37.06
N GLN A 536 -4.86 -56.87 37.72
CA GLN A 536 -3.40 -56.87 37.38
C GLN A 536 -3.07 -57.78 36.16
N GLU A 537 -1.87 -58.02 35.62
CA GLU A 537 -0.43 -57.70 35.74
C GLU A 537 0.23 -58.25 34.44
N ASP A 538 1.39 -57.76 33.98
CA ASP A 538 2.60 -58.59 33.76
C ASP A 538 3.73 -57.93 32.93
N ALA A 539 4.92 -58.02 33.53
CA ALA A 539 6.26 -58.33 32.99
C ALA A 539 7.06 -57.38 32.05
N SER A 540 8.19 -56.90 32.63
CA SER A 540 9.49 -56.48 32.07
C SER A 540 10.30 -57.67 31.47
N PRO A 541 11.51 -57.53 30.83
CA PRO A 541 12.69 -56.70 31.18
C PRO A 541 13.34 -56.00 29.93
N ASP A 542 14.44 -55.24 29.93
CA ASP A 542 15.67 -55.25 30.72
C ASP A 542 16.54 -53.99 30.45
N SER A 543 17.55 -53.81 31.31
CA SER A 543 18.76 -52.93 31.22
C SER A 543 18.70 -51.47 31.76
N ARG A 544 18.77 -51.38 33.10
CA ARG A 544 19.87 -50.81 33.92
C ARG A 544 20.74 -49.67 33.34
N VAL A 545 20.77 -48.45 33.92
CA VAL A 545 21.43 -48.02 35.21
C VAL A 545 22.92 -47.67 34.99
N TRP A 546 23.55 -46.62 35.52
CA TRP A 546 23.15 -45.50 36.39
C TRP A 546 24.29 -44.45 36.48
N ASP A 547 23.89 -43.27 36.97
CA ASP A 547 24.50 -42.42 38.01
C ASP A 547 25.98 -41.98 38.01
N ASN A 548 26.23 -40.69 38.29
CA ASN A 548 26.24 -40.16 39.66
C ASN A 548 26.73 -38.69 39.70
N SER A 549 25.99 -37.84 40.41
CA SER A 549 26.51 -36.64 41.13
C SER A 549 27.31 -37.10 42.38
N PRO A 550 27.65 -36.29 43.40
CA PRO A 550 27.75 -34.83 43.58
C PRO A 550 29.07 -34.40 44.31
N THR A 551 29.32 -33.09 44.50
CA THR A 551 29.70 -32.56 45.85
C THR A 551 29.44 -31.05 45.97
N THR A 552 28.92 -30.69 47.12
CA THR A 552 28.49 -29.40 47.71
C THR A 552 29.64 -28.54 48.23
N VAL A 553 29.47 -27.20 48.33
CA VAL A 553 29.38 -26.47 49.62
C VAL A 553 29.03 -24.97 49.47
N ASP A 554 28.05 -24.58 50.30
CA ASP A 554 27.87 -23.39 51.15
C ASP A 554 27.67 -21.94 50.65
N ALA A 555 26.68 -21.34 51.33
CA ALA A 555 26.09 -20.03 51.19
C ALA A 555 26.76 -18.98 52.08
N VAL A 556 26.85 -17.72 51.62
CA VAL A 556 26.81 -16.53 52.49
C VAL A 556 26.16 -15.35 51.77
N SER A 557 25.10 -14.82 52.40
CA SER A 557 24.44 -13.53 52.13
C SER A 557 25.34 -12.35 52.52
N LEU A 558 25.55 -11.36 51.65
CA LEU A 558 25.96 -10.02 52.07
C LEU A 558 25.35 -8.92 51.18
N ARG A 559 24.62 -8.01 51.84
CA ARG A 559 24.13 -6.71 51.34
C ARG A 559 25.31 -5.80 50.97
N PRO A 560 25.17 -4.86 50.01
CA PRO A 560 26.08 -3.71 49.92
C PRO A 560 25.65 -2.60 50.91
N PRO A 561 26.60 -1.89 51.53
CA PRO A 561 26.32 -0.92 52.58
C PRO A 561 25.91 0.46 52.04
N LEU A 562 25.07 1.13 52.83
CA LEU A 562 24.97 2.58 52.87
C LEU A 562 26.28 3.15 53.43
N LEU A 563 26.80 4.24 52.85
CA LEU A 563 27.77 5.07 53.54
C LEU A 563 27.56 6.56 53.28
N GLU A 564 27.77 7.28 54.37
CA GLU A 564 27.34 8.63 54.70
C GLU A 564 28.15 9.76 54.03
N THR A 565 27.51 10.91 54.02
CA THR A 565 28.07 12.26 53.90
C THR A 565 29.20 12.53 54.89
N THR A 566 30.40 12.94 54.44
CA THR A 566 31.03 14.25 54.79
C THR A 566 32.42 14.51 54.14
N ARG A 567 32.68 15.82 53.98
CA ARG A 567 33.96 16.56 53.85
C ARG A 567 34.61 16.76 52.47
N THR A 568 34.25 17.92 51.90
CA THR A 568 35.14 18.99 51.42
C THR A 568 36.65 18.70 51.38
N GLN A 569 37.21 18.63 50.16
CA GLN A 569 38.54 19.13 49.85
C GLN A 569 38.53 19.88 48.50
N GLN A 570 39.12 21.07 48.54
CA GLN A 570 39.22 22.06 47.49
C GLN A 570 40.14 21.60 46.34
N THR A 571 39.82 22.01 45.12
CA THR A 571 40.75 22.13 43.97
C THR A 571 40.27 23.29 43.06
N PRO A 572 41.18 23.92 42.30
CA PRO A 572 41.20 25.38 42.15
C PRO A 572 40.20 25.92 41.13
N SER A 573 39.78 27.17 41.38
CA SER A 573 39.05 28.01 40.44
C SER A 573 39.92 28.29 39.20
N GLU A 574 39.57 27.66 38.07
CA GLU A 574 40.00 28.13 36.76
C GLU A 574 39.01 29.17 36.25
N LYS A 575 39.54 30.36 35.99
CA LYS A 575 38.82 31.53 35.48
C LYS A 575 38.21 31.20 34.11
N ALA A 576 36.89 31.31 34.01
CA ALA A 576 36.20 31.39 32.73
C ALA A 576 36.70 32.61 31.95
N ALA A 577 37.15 32.38 30.72
CA ALA A 577 37.54 33.45 29.80
C ALA A 577 36.33 34.35 29.49
N GLY A 578 36.55 35.66 29.56
CA GLY A 578 35.52 36.69 29.45
C GLY A 578 34.70 36.61 28.16
N ILE A 579 33.38 36.74 28.31
CA ILE A 579 32.41 36.85 27.23
C ILE A 579 32.47 38.29 26.69
N PRO A 580 32.66 38.52 25.37
CA PRO A 580 32.51 39.85 24.80
C PRO A 580 31.04 40.26 24.79
N ASP A 581 30.78 41.42 25.38
CA ASP A 581 29.44 41.99 25.54
C ASP A 581 28.86 42.37 24.17
N GLY A 582 27.71 41.79 23.81
CA GLY A 582 27.15 41.89 22.47
C GLY A 582 25.76 41.27 22.31
N GLY A 583 24.76 41.81 23.01
CA GLY A 583 23.42 42.03 22.44
C GLY A 583 22.51 40.82 22.12
N LEU A 584 22.68 39.65 22.74
CA LEU A 584 21.60 38.65 22.82
C LEU A 584 21.30 38.41 24.31
N GLY A 585 20.01 38.49 24.70
CA GLY A 585 19.59 38.18 26.08
C GLY A 585 20.07 36.81 26.54
N SER A 586 20.14 36.57 27.86
CA SER A 586 20.64 35.30 28.38
C SER A 586 19.79 34.12 27.87
N HIS A 587 20.33 33.38 26.92
CA HIS A 587 19.71 32.16 26.44
C HIS A 587 20.02 31.04 27.43
N ILE A 588 18.97 30.39 27.94
CA ILE A 588 19.08 29.25 28.86
C ILE A 588 18.87 27.97 28.04
N VAL A 589 19.85 27.08 28.07
CA VAL A 589 19.69 25.71 27.55
C VAL A 589 18.90 24.92 28.57
N THR A 590 17.68 24.49 28.22
CA THR A 590 16.83 23.72 29.15
C THR A 590 17.19 22.23 29.15
N ASN A 591 17.48 21.68 27.97
CA ASN A 591 17.73 20.25 27.78
C ASN A 591 18.79 20.05 26.68
N LEU A 592 19.57 18.98 26.79
CA LEU A 592 20.52 18.56 25.75
C LEU A 592 20.14 17.16 25.27
N PHE A 593 19.98 16.99 23.96
CA PHE A 593 19.64 15.72 23.34
C PHE A 593 20.73 15.29 22.39
N LEU A 594 21.12 14.02 22.46
CA LEU A 594 22.04 13.40 21.52
C LEU A 594 21.32 12.45 20.59
N TYR A 595 21.67 12.49 19.32
CA TYR A 595 21.19 11.61 18.26
C TYR A 595 22.35 10.85 17.63
N PRO A 596 22.92 9.83 18.31
CA PRO A 596 24.07 9.10 17.77
C PRO A 596 23.82 8.55 16.37
N ILE A 597 22.66 7.91 16.18
CA ILE A 597 22.23 7.37 14.89
C ILE A 597 21.25 8.36 14.27
N LYS A 598 21.56 8.84 13.06
CA LYS A 598 20.67 9.71 12.29
C LYS A 598 19.31 9.04 12.14
N SER A 599 18.24 9.82 12.36
CA SER A 599 16.84 9.39 12.23
C SER A 599 16.33 8.48 13.36
N CYS A 600 17.15 8.13 14.34
CA CYS A 600 16.71 7.37 15.53
C CYS A 600 16.33 8.28 16.71
N ALA A 601 15.81 7.69 17.79
CA ALA A 601 15.47 8.44 18.99
C ALA A 601 16.70 9.11 19.61
N ALA A 602 16.49 10.28 20.22
CA ALA A 602 17.49 10.90 21.07
C ALA A 602 17.50 10.29 22.47
N PHE A 603 18.62 10.47 23.16
CA PHE A 603 18.65 10.37 24.62
C PHE A 603 19.07 11.71 25.23
N GLU A 604 18.44 12.06 26.34
CA GLU A 604 18.68 13.31 27.05
C GLU A 604 19.92 13.19 27.94
N VAL A 605 20.70 14.27 28.01
CA VAL A 605 21.85 14.39 28.90
C VAL A 605 21.90 15.76 29.56
N THR A 606 22.55 15.85 30.72
CA THR A 606 22.75 17.12 31.44
C THR A 606 24.05 17.81 31.06
N ARG A 607 25.06 17.05 30.61
CA ARG A 607 26.35 17.53 30.12
C ARG A 607 26.94 16.52 29.13
N TRP A 608 27.72 16.99 28.16
CA TRP A 608 28.35 16.11 27.18
C TRP A 608 29.69 16.66 26.65
N PRO A 609 30.67 15.80 26.32
CA PRO A 609 31.92 16.26 25.72
C PRO A 609 31.72 16.85 24.32
N LEU A 610 32.55 17.84 23.98
CA LEU A 610 32.65 18.38 22.62
C LEU A 610 33.83 17.73 21.89
N GLY A 611 33.57 17.25 20.68
CA GLY A 611 34.58 16.81 19.71
C GLY A 611 34.69 17.77 18.53
N ASN A 612 35.50 17.40 17.54
CA ASN A 612 35.83 18.25 16.39
C ASN A 612 34.63 18.61 15.48
N GLN A 613 33.52 17.88 15.60
CA GLN A 613 32.29 18.10 14.82
C GLN A 613 31.08 18.57 15.65
N GLY A 614 31.27 18.90 16.93
CA GLY A 614 30.18 19.27 17.85
C GLY A 614 30.12 18.35 19.06
N LEU A 615 28.91 18.02 19.53
CA LEU A 615 28.73 17.05 20.63
C LEU A 615 29.35 15.70 20.20
N LEU A 616 30.23 15.15 21.04
CA LEU A 616 30.97 13.93 20.72
C LEU A 616 30.00 12.79 20.39
N TYR A 617 30.22 12.09 19.27
CA TYR A 617 29.37 11.00 18.79
C TYR A 617 27.96 11.38 18.32
N ASP A 618 27.59 12.66 18.29
CA ASP A 618 26.31 13.08 17.72
C ASP A 618 26.29 12.88 16.20
N ARG A 619 25.20 12.33 15.68
CA ARG A 619 24.96 12.00 14.26
C ARG A 619 26.10 11.28 13.55
N SER A 620 26.88 10.50 14.29
CA SER A 620 28.06 9.80 13.77
C SER A 620 27.73 8.50 13.04
N TRP A 621 26.50 7.97 13.20
CA TRP A 621 26.03 6.75 12.53
C TRP A 621 24.78 6.98 11.69
N MET A 622 24.58 6.13 10.70
CA MET A 622 23.41 6.12 9.81
C MET A 622 23.00 4.68 9.51
N VAL A 623 21.70 4.42 9.42
CA VAL A 623 21.19 3.14 8.89
C VAL A 623 21.10 3.26 7.37
N VAL A 624 21.58 2.24 6.65
CA VAL A 624 21.51 2.15 5.19
C VAL A 624 20.84 0.86 4.74
N ASN A 625 20.23 0.90 3.56
CA ASN A 625 19.78 -0.31 2.89
C ASN A 625 20.93 -1.05 2.16
N HIS A 626 20.63 -2.22 1.60
CA HIS A 626 21.57 -3.02 0.79
C HIS A 626 22.20 -2.27 -0.39
N ASN A 627 21.59 -1.17 -0.86
CA ASN A 627 22.11 -0.30 -1.92
C ASN A 627 22.97 0.86 -1.38
N GLY A 628 23.24 0.91 -0.07
CA GLY A 628 24.03 1.96 0.57
C GLY A 628 23.31 3.31 0.72
N VAL A 629 21.99 3.36 0.52
CA VAL A 629 21.19 4.59 0.68
C VAL A 629 20.86 4.81 2.16
N CYS A 630 21.25 5.96 2.71
CA CYS A 630 20.91 6.36 4.07
C CYS A 630 19.40 6.53 4.25
N LEU A 631 18.85 5.87 5.27
CA LEU A 631 17.44 5.94 5.60
C LEU A 631 17.13 7.20 6.43
N SER A 632 16.02 7.84 6.10
CA SER A 632 15.39 8.90 6.88
C SER A 632 14.11 8.40 7.54
N GLN A 633 13.64 9.09 8.59
CA GLN A 633 12.32 8.78 9.18
C GLN A 633 11.17 8.94 8.19
N LYS A 634 11.34 9.74 7.12
CA LYS A 634 10.35 9.82 6.03
C LYS A 634 10.27 8.54 5.21
N GLN A 635 11.39 7.81 5.07
CA GLN A 635 11.46 6.56 4.32
C GLN A 635 11.15 5.34 5.20
N GLU A 636 11.55 5.39 6.47
CA GLU A 636 11.37 4.31 7.44
C GLU A 636 11.03 4.91 8.82
N PRO A 637 9.74 5.15 9.11
CA PRO A 637 9.30 5.77 10.37
C PRO A 637 9.73 4.98 11.61
N ARG A 638 9.85 3.65 11.51
CA ARG A 638 10.23 2.77 12.63
C ARG A 638 11.65 3.02 13.15
N LEU A 639 12.48 3.78 12.43
CA LEU A 639 13.76 4.28 12.97
C LEU A 639 13.58 5.03 14.29
N CYS A 640 12.45 5.72 14.51
CA CYS A 640 12.17 6.43 15.76
C CYS A 640 11.99 5.51 16.98
N LEU A 641 11.72 4.21 16.76
CA LEU A 641 11.58 3.21 17.82
C LEU A 641 12.94 2.67 18.30
N ILE A 642 14.01 2.97 17.57
CA ILE A 642 15.37 2.59 17.93
C ILE A 642 15.94 3.65 18.86
N GLN A 643 16.36 3.21 20.05
CA GLN A 643 16.90 4.02 21.14
C GLN A 643 18.40 3.74 21.33
N PRO A 644 19.27 4.53 20.68
CA PRO A 644 20.71 4.49 20.94
C PRO A 644 21.04 5.20 22.25
N PHE A 645 22.00 4.65 22.99
CA PHE A 645 22.59 5.23 24.19
C PHE A 645 24.11 5.05 24.15
N ILE A 646 24.87 6.10 24.46
CA ILE A 646 26.33 6.06 24.46
C ILE A 646 26.85 5.89 25.88
N ASP A 647 27.60 4.81 26.12
CA ASP A 647 28.35 4.59 27.35
C ASP A 647 29.83 4.91 27.09
N LEU A 648 30.25 6.09 27.55
CA LEU A 648 31.63 6.56 27.41
C LEU A 648 32.63 5.75 28.27
N GLN A 649 32.19 5.20 29.41
CA GLN A 649 33.07 4.43 30.29
C GLN A 649 33.40 3.07 29.68
N ARG A 650 32.37 2.40 29.15
CA ARG A 650 32.51 1.10 28.50
C ARG A 650 32.94 1.18 27.04
N ARG A 651 33.02 2.41 26.49
CA ARG A 651 33.34 2.70 25.08
C ARG A 651 32.43 1.96 24.08
N ILE A 652 31.13 1.92 24.37
CA ILE A 652 30.12 1.28 23.51
C ILE A 652 28.90 2.18 23.28
N MET A 653 28.26 2.01 22.13
CA MET A 653 26.87 2.42 21.89
C MET A 653 25.95 1.22 22.13
N VAL A 654 25.02 1.34 23.06
CA VAL A 654 23.96 0.34 23.28
C VAL A 654 22.73 0.77 22.49
N ILE A 655 22.21 -0.12 21.66
CA ILE A 655 21.01 0.10 20.86
C ILE A 655 19.89 -0.77 21.44
N LYS A 656 18.74 -0.15 21.72
CA LYS A 656 17.53 -0.81 22.21
C LYS A 656 16.36 -0.55 21.28
N ALA A 657 15.45 -1.50 21.19
CA ALA A 657 14.12 -1.32 20.60
C ALA A 657 13.14 -2.26 21.30
N GLN A 658 11.86 -1.89 21.34
CA GLN A 658 10.84 -2.72 21.96
C GLN A 658 10.77 -4.12 21.30
N GLY A 659 10.78 -5.17 22.12
CA GLY A 659 10.73 -6.56 21.64
C GLY A 659 12.06 -7.12 21.10
N MET A 660 13.16 -6.37 21.20
CA MET A 660 14.49 -6.80 20.77
C MET A 660 15.47 -6.80 21.95
N GLU A 661 16.33 -7.82 22.01
CA GLU A 661 17.45 -7.83 22.97
C GLU A 661 18.42 -6.68 22.67
N PRO A 662 18.89 -5.91 23.68
CA PRO A 662 19.84 -4.83 23.48
C PRO A 662 21.14 -5.31 22.82
N ILE A 663 21.69 -4.51 21.91
CA ILE A 663 22.95 -4.81 21.23
C ILE A 663 23.99 -3.71 21.50
N ALA A 664 25.24 -4.12 21.74
CA ALA A 664 26.36 -3.21 21.92
C ALA A 664 27.19 -3.10 20.64
N VAL A 665 27.47 -1.87 20.22
CA VAL A 665 28.33 -1.51 19.09
C VAL A 665 29.55 -0.76 19.63
N PRO A 666 30.80 -1.20 19.39
CA PRO A 666 31.98 -0.49 19.85
C PRO A 666 32.06 0.96 19.34
N LEU A 667 32.52 1.89 20.18
CA LEU A 667 32.79 3.29 19.78
C LEU A 667 34.15 3.45 19.09
N GLU A 668 35.02 2.44 19.16
CA GLU A 668 36.36 2.45 18.56
C GLU A 668 36.41 1.63 17.27
N GLU A 669 37.32 2.03 16.37
CA GLU A 669 37.51 1.40 15.06
C GLU A 669 38.31 0.09 15.20
N ASN A 670 37.62 -1.04 15.26
CA ASN A 670 38.29 -2.34 15.20
C ASN A 670 38.50 -2.76 13.73
N SER A 671 39.65 -2.32 13.19
CA SER A 671 40.45 -2.93 12.11
C SER A 671 39.78 -4.00 11.22
N LYS A 672 39.19 -3.55 10.11
CA LYS A 672 39.42 -4.00 8.72
C LYS A 672 38.70 -2.99 7.80
N PRO A 673 39.30 -2.53 6.69
CA PRO A 673 38.61 -1.62 5.77
C PRO A 673 37.50 -2.40 5.05
N ALA A 674 36.34 -2.51 5.68
CA ALA A 674 35.13 -3.01 5.04
C ALA A 674 34.63 -1.91 4.09
N GLN A 675 34.73 -2.22 2.80
CA GLN A 675 34.08 -1.61 1.64
C GLN A 675 33.61 -0.15 1.82
N ILE A 676 34.42 0.79 1.34
CA ILE A 676 34.05 2.20 1.23
C ILE A 676 32.79 2.29 0.35
N CYS A 677 31.63 2.43 0.97
CA CYS A 677 30.37 2.66 0.27
C CYS A 677 30.17 4.17 0.10
N GLN A 678 29.96 4.60 -1.15
CA GLN A 678 29.57 5.96 -1.45
C GLN A 678 28.09 6.14 -1.13
N SER A 679 27.78 6.72 0.02
CA SER A 679 26.40 7.15 0.29
C SER A 679 26.22 8.63 -0.07
N LYS A 680 25.06 8.97 -0.67
CA LYS A 680 24.65 10.35 -0.90
C LYS A 680 24.15 10.95 0.41
N VAL A 681 24.98 11.75 1.07
CA VAL A 681 24.51 12.67 2.11
C VAL A 681 24.56 14.07 1.51
N CYS A 682 23.39 14.65 1.21
CA CYS A 682 23.28 16.00 0.63
C CYS A 682 24.15 16.21 -0.64
N ALA A 683 24.17 15.21 -1.54
CA ALA A 683 24.93 15.17 -2.80
C ALA A 683 26.46 15.01 -2.71
N ASP A 684 27.04 14.95 -1.52
CA ASP A 684 28.47 14.68 -1.32
C ASP A 684 28.73 13.19 -1.03
N ARG A 685 29.83 12.65 -1.57
CA ARG A 685 30.33 11.30 -1.29
C ARG A 685 31.14 11.32 0.02
N VAL A 686 30.75 10.50 1.00
CA VAL A 686 31.42 10.43 2.31
C VAL A 686 31.99 9.03 2.52
N ASN A 687 33.21 8.95 3.07
CA ASN A 687 33.80 7.68 3.50
C ASN A 687 33.12 7.19 4.79
N THR A 688 32.59 5.98 4.77
CA THR A 688 31.88 5.38 5.91
C THR A 688 32.35 3.95 6.15
N TYR A 689 32.28 3.50 7.40
CA TYR A 689 32.62 2.15 7.83
C TYR A 689 31.38 1.35 8.18
N ASP A 690 31.31 0.08 7.78
CA ASP A 690 30.26 -0.85 8.24
C ASP A 690 30.54 -1.28 9.68
N CYS A 691 29.53 -1.23 10.54
CA CYS A 691 29.61 -1.59 11.96
C CYS A 691 29.52 -3.12 12.22
N GLY A 692 29.42 -3.94 11.18
CA GLY A 692 29.57 -5.39 11.21
C GLY A 692 28.26 -6.19 11.18
N GLU A 693 28.42 -7.49 10.92
CA GLU A 693 27.29 -8.40 10.65
C GLU A 693 26.32 -8.55 11.82
N LYS A 694 26.79 -8.45 13.06
CA LYS A 694 25.92 -8.59 14.25
C LYS A 694 24.85 -7.51 14.32
N ILE A 695 25.22 -6.25 14.07
CA ILE A 695 24.26 -5.14 14.08
C ILE A 695 23.42 -5.13 12.80
N SER A 696 24.00 -5.53 11.66
CA SER A 696 23.26 -5.78 10.42
C SER A 696 22.13 -6.79 10.62
N SER A 697 22.44 -7.95 11.21
CA SER A 697 21.45 -8.98 11.55
C SER A 697 20.39 -8.49 12.54
N TRP A 698 20.77 -7.68 13.54
CA TRP A 698 19.84 -7.10 14.50
C TRP A 698 18.87 -6.11 13.84
N LEU A 699 19.38 -5.19 13.01
CA LEU A 699 18.55 -4.26 12.24
C LEU A 699 17.66 -5.01 11.25
N SER A 700 18.22 -6.01 10.57
CA SER A 700 17.49 -6.79 9.59
C SER A 700 16.35 -7.59 10.21
N LYS A 701 16.57 -8.14 11.41
CA LYS A 701 15.51 -8.77 12.21
C LYS A 701 14.45 -7.76 12.66
N PHE A 702 14.86 -6.57 13.10
CA PHE A 702 13.92 -5.54 13.54
C PHE A 702 13.02 -5.07 12.39
N PHE A 703 13.60 -4.72 11.24
CA PHE A 703 12.86 -4.16 10.10
C PHE A 703 12.25 -5.22 9.18
N GLY A 704 12.67 -6.49 9.27
CA GLY A 704 12.29 -7.54 8.33
C GLY A 704 12.95 -7.39 6.94
N ARG A 705 13.98 -6.54 6.82
CA ARG A 705 14.66 -6.18 5.56
C ARG A 705 16.16 -6.01 5.78
N PRO A 706 17.03 -6.36 4.81
CA PRO A 706 18.47 -6.28 4.97
C PRO A 706 18.94 -4.83 5.09
N TYR A 707 19.30 -4.41 6.31
CA TYR A 707 19.81 -3.07 6.64
C TYR A 707 21.11 -3.15 7.43
N HIS A 708 21.99 -2.17 7.19
CA HIS A 708 23.31 -2.08 7.80
C HIS A 708 23.43 -0.79 8.61
N LEU A 709 24.26 -0.82 9.65
CA LEU A 709 24.66 0.40 10.36
C LEU A 709 26.03 0.82 9.84
N ILE A 710 26.12 2.05 9.36
CA ILE A 710 27.39 2.64 8.94
C ILE A 710 27.76 3.81 9.85
N ARG A 711 29.06 4.05 9.99
CA ARG A 711 29.64 5.15 10.75
C ARG A 711 30.40 6.09 9.83
N GLN A 712 30.25 7.40 10.05
CA GLN A 712 31.05 8.40 9.37
C GLN A 712 32.51 8.37 9.84
N SER A 713 33.47 8.47 8.90
CA SER A 713 34.89 8.53 9.23
C SER A 713 35.25 9.81 10.01
N SER A 714 36.13 9.65 10.99
CA SER A 714 36.65 10.71 11.86
C SER A 714 37.48 11.77 11.13
N ASP A 715 38.01 11.44 9.94
CA ASP A 715 38.82 12.33 9.08
C ASP A 715 37.99 13.28 8.20
N PHE A 716 36.65 13.24 8.30
CA PHE A 716 35.81 14.07 7.43
C PHE A 716 35.80 15.55 7.87
N GLN A 717 36.47 16.41 7.09
CA GLN A 717 36.30 17.86 7.18
C GLN A 717 35.07 18.30 6.39
N ARG A 718 34.10 18.89 7.08
CA ARG A 718 32.94 19.51 6.42
C ARG A 718 33.42 20.73 5.64
N ASN A 719 33.51 20.61 4.30
CA ASN A 719 33.77 21.74 3.42
C ASN A 719 32.58 22.70 3.48
N ALA A 720 32.49 23.54 4.51
CA ALA A 720 31.59 24.67 4.52
C ALA A 720 32.01 25.55 3.33
N ARG A 721 31.21 25.55 2.25
CA ARG A 721 31.39 26.48 1.13
C ARG A 721 31.43 27.89 1.71
N LYS A 722 32.63 28.46 1.84
CA LYS A 722 32.83 29.91 1.92
C LYS A 722 32.27 30.48 0.62
N LYS A 723 31.00 30.87 0.63
CA LYS A 723 30.45 31.76 -0.40
C LYS A 723 31.30 33.03 -0.37
N ARG A 724 32.23 33.17 -1.31
CA ARG A 724 32.83 34.47 -1.64
C ARG A 724 31.69 35.42 -2.02
N GLY A 725 31.73 36.62 -1.45
CA GLY A 725 30.58 37.47 -1.24
C GLY A 725 29.87 37.95 -2.50
N LYS A 726 28.56 38.12 -2.34
CA LYS A 726 27.83 39.35 -2.72
C LYS A 726 26.82 39.60 -1.61
N GLY A 727 26.84 40.82 -1.06
CA GLY A 727 26.04 41.20 0.10
C GLY A 727 24.56 41.09 -0.20
N MET A 728 23.90 40.17 0.51
CA MET A 728 22.49 40.29 0.86
C MET A 728 22.28 39.53 2.16
N ARG A 729 21.74 40.24 3.15
CA ARG A 729 21.55 39.82 4.53
C ARG A 729 20.45 38.74 4.54
N MET A 730 20.83 37.46 4.47
CA MET A 730 19.95 36.36 4.85
C MET A 730 20.19 36.02 6.31
N GLU A 731 19.17 36.22 7.13
CA GLU A 731 19.10 35.72 8.50
C GLU A 731 19.30 34.21 8.51
N ARG A 732 20.26 33.74 9.33
CA ARG A 732 20.45 32.32 9.63
C ARG A 732 19.28 31.86 10.51
N LYS A 733 18.26 31.25 9.92
CA LYS A 733 17.38 30.34 10.65
C LYS A 733 18.15 29.05 10.94
N ASN A 734 18.81 29.00 12.09
CA ASN A 734 19.25 27.75 12.68
C ASN A 734 18.00 27.01 13.18
N TYR A 735 17.53 26.03 12.41
CA TYR A 735 16.61 25.03 12.92
C TYR A 735 17.40 24.11 13.86
N PHE A 736 17.37 24.42 15.15
CA PHE A 736 17.40 23.38 16.17
C PHE A 736 15.98 22.84 16.26
N GLN A 737 15.81 21.57 15.93
CA GLN A 737 14.66 20.75 16.26
C GLN A 737 15.10 19.73 17.30
#